data_AF-A0A1J1H307-F1
#
_entry.id   AF-A0A1J1H307-F1
#
_cell.length_a   1.000
_cell.length_b   1.000
_cell.length_c   1.000
_cell.angle_alpha   90.00
_cell.angle_beta   90.00
_cell.angle_gamma   90.00
#
_symmetry.space_group_name_H-M   'P 1'
#
loop_
_entity.id
_entity.type
_entity.pdbx_description
1 polymer ?
#
loop_
_entity_poly.entity_id
_entity_poly.type
_entity_poly.pdbx_seq_one_letter_code
_entity_poly.pdbx_strand_id
1 'polypeptide(L)'
;MKSKIFATLFVTWSSVLVTGREHFNGYLTQKLKILLECNFIAHYYLKGVPEIDSFLDFIREPEQFYWFVEHYLSVPFKITQNLKDRTKNGKIGSVNNISVCSGRSWVSEFLLNYKEPNISELLTYMDKKQKEFLSLNHINGTPVGKYTVFPIKEFHKYCILPPLIKTTISDNNNESKELIFHLNREEYKIYLSAIGSQLTAIKYLYVQIKDENRKKILRKILENESDISISCPTYNIKLHYTKDCSSSRTILKCLDNYIRRSCQRKIETRHSVSLCEHLFFLFENIKNPYSQNFKDFLSDGRLSLVKPQSVWNVPVFKVYKPNDFKDNSKNIETGVFKMLNNKNLVFLSFNDKIPKNLYYEVEIQPLTKLSLYASKISDKLLRFFYLFKKLSSPISPVSVEELNHNIKDFNFKEAKNEVKCQNVKKSLQLELDVETMKGIVTEKICKIIESHSLAKQVHKEIPSKPLIIHDKIAKKFRIQCIVLSAFVEAYNIVRQILNLESILSLTRYTSLYLHKFFNSVTSLKGNFLYKNANALKYAAACSKAVLHVPAVLYKRNIYVAETFLSLYLGLSNLVSSNPSSPFFEFAIMEFLVTYFNKGSEKFVLYLITILSVLHLNIYYYEQIFCHFKEHFPTLKTKMIHPDIANRVLVNLKSLIGSRRYMEMFNLYKHFESDEIFNTQKVFSIIYDFQKYFESNKSKKEAKLEEISEVPIPLDTLNDGIGYREEDLLYEIDKEESIDPLLDVDLDDTESEDEIENPKNKSHFLDILSEGQDICAYSRQDKQLELILSPYIGNVRRDESLESKTSEKPEVTLKMIKERQQRLDEEMDQIEEINEPEVRASQSRTQRFSSESTSNTSESEDESSTTESEGSKKEGKKKRPKKKSCIPGLGFITSKLKCFKKK
;
A
#
# COMPACT_ATOMS: atom_id res chain seq x y z
N MET A 1 29.58 -12.59 76.65
CA MET A 1 28.79 -11.53 75.96
C MET A 1 29.31 -11.10 74.59
N LYS A 2 30.63 -11.05 74.29
CA LYS A 2 31.17 -10.39 73.07
C LYS A 2 30.76 -10.96 71.69
N SER A 3 30.35 -12.23 71.59
CA SER A 3 30.05 -12.87 70.28
C SER A 3 28.79 -12.32 69.57
N LYS A 4 27.69 -12.05 70.29
CA LYS A 4 26.40 -11.69 69.66
C LYS A 4 26.41 -10.33 68.94
N ILE A 5 27.29 -9.41 69.34
CA ILE A 5 27.38 -8.05 68.76
C ILE A 5 28.05 -8.06 67.37
N PHE A 6 29.01 -8.97 67.15
CA PHE A 6 29.66 -9.12 65.83
C PHE A 6 28.71 -9.69 64.77
N ALA A 7 27.83 -10.61 65.18
CA ALA A 7 26.84 -11.21 64.28
C ALA A 7 25.76 -10.20 63.84
N THR A 8 25.27 -9.34 64.75
CA THR A 8 24.26 -8.33 64.39
C THR A 8 24.82 -7.24 63.48
N LEU A 9 26.07 -6.79 63.71
CA LEU A 9 26.70 -5.74 62.88
C LEU A 9 26.80 -6.12 61.40
N PHE A 10 27.14 -7.37 61.08
CA PHE A 10 27.18 -7.84 59.69
C PHE A 10 25.79 -7.91 59.03
N VAL A 11 24.74 -8.26 59.78
CA VAL A 11 23.35 -8.31 59.27
C VAL A 11 22.76 -6.91 59.07
N THR A 12 23.19 -5.91 59.86
CA THR A 12 22.78 -4.51 59.66
C THR A 12 23.48 -3.81 58.49
N TRP A 13 24.59 -4.34 57.96
CA TRP A 13 25.26 -3.75 56.80
C TRP A 13 24.73 -4.29 55.46
N SER A 14 24.26 -5.53 55.40
CA SER A 14 23.58 -6.09 54.22
C SER A 14 22.17 -5.56 53.99
N SER A 15 21.61 -4.79 54.94
CA SER A 15 20.29 -4.15 54.87
C SER A 15 20.34 -2.68 54.46
N VAL A 16 21.51 -2.14 54.09
CA VAL A 16 21.61 -0.92 53.27
C VAL A 16 21.13 -1.28 51.86
N LEU A 17 19.82 -1.18 51.66
CA LEU A 17 19.17 -1.25 50.34
C LEU A 17 19.79 -0.18 49.43
N VAL A 18 20.68 -0.60 48.54
CA VAL A 18 21.23 0.26 47.48
C VAL A 18 20.08 0.65 46.56
N THR A 19 19.52 1.84 46.76
CA THR A 19 18.40 2.40 45.98
C THR A 19 18.83 2.90 44.59
N GLY A 20 20.03 2.50 44.14
CA GLY A 20 20.52 2.64 42.78
C GLY A 20 20.30 1.36 41.97
N ARG A 21 20.15 1.50 40.65
CA ARG A 21 20.09 0.35 39.73
C ARG A 21 21.44 -0.37 39.68
N GLU A 22 21.42 -1.69 39.61
CA GLU A 22 22.62 -2.50 39.45
C GLU A 22 23.38 -2.11 38.17
N HIS A 23 24.71 -2.14 38.21
CA HIS A 23 25.49 -2.12 36.98
C HIS A 23 25.37 -3.48 36.28
N PHE A 24 25.13 -3.47 34.97
CA PHE A 24 25.06 -4.70 34.18
C PHE A 24 26.48 -5.26 33.97
N ASN A 25 26.88 -6.24 34.77
CA ASN A 25 28.21 -6.85 34.72
C ASN A 25 28.24 -8.12 33.85
N GLY A 26 27.53 -8.14 32.71
CA GLY A 26 27.48 -9.30 31.81
C GLY A 26 26.62 -10.49 32.29
N TYR A 27 25.74 -10.30 33.28
CA TYR A 27 24.80 -11.32 33.77
C TYR A 27 23.39 -10.73 33.95
N LEU A 28 22.36 -11.58 33.86
CA LEU A 28 20.95 -11.23 34.09
C LEU A 28 20.40 -11.97 35.29
N THR A 29 19.47 -11.34 36.02
CA THR A 29 18.63 -12.07 37.00
C THR A 29 17.88 -13.22 36.33
N GLN A 30 17.65 -14.31 37.07
CA GLN A 30 16.96 -15.51 36.56
C GLN A 30 15.57 -15.19 35.96
N LYS A 31 14.86 -14.19 36.51
CA LYS A 31 13.57 -13.72 35.98
C LYS A 31 13.69 -13.10 34.58
N LEU A 32 14.78 -12.39 34.29
CA LEU A 32 15.08 -11.82 32.98
C LEU A 32 15.67 -12.85 32.00
N LYS A 33 16.45 -13.82 32.49
CA LYS A 33 16.96 -14.95 31.69
C LYS A 33 15.82 -15.79 31.12
N ILE A 34 14.88 -16.23 31.96
CA ILE A 34 13.70 -17.00 31.52
C ILE A 34 12.86 -16.21 30.50
N LEU A 35 12.69 -14.90 30.72
CA LEU A 35 11.95 -14.04 29.78
C LEU A 35 12.68 -13.88 28.43
N LEU A 36 14.02 -13.90 28.41
CA LEU A 36 14.81 -13.91 27.17
C LEU A 36 14.65 -15.23 26.43
N GLU A 37 14.77 -16.38 27.12
CA GLU A 37 14.57 -17.72 26.55
C GLU A 37 13.16 -17.87 25.93
N CYS A 38 12.11 -17.39 26.61
CA CYS A 38 10.76 -17.32 26.04
C CYS A 38 10.70 -16.54 24.71
N ASN A 39 11.43 -15.42 24.58
CA ASN A 39 11.46 -14.63 23.35
C ASN A 39 12.25 -15.32 22.23
N PHE A 40 13.35 -16.02 22.53
CA PHE A 40 14.02 -16.87 21.55
C PHE A 40 13.12 -18.03 21.08
N ILE A 41 12.41 -18.71 21.99
CA ILE A 41 11.43 -19.75 21.63
C ILE A 41 10.35 -19.17 20.69
N ALA A 42 9.79 -18.00 21.00
CA ALA A 42 8.76 -17.38 20.15
C ALA A 42 9.25 -16.91 18.78
N HIS A 43 10.56 -16.69 18.62
CA HIS A 43 11.19 -16.32 17.35
C HIS A 43 11.57 -17.55 16.51
N TYR A 44 12.25 -18.54 17.09
CA TYR A 44 12.67 -19.74 16.35
C TYR A 44 11.51 -20.65 15.95
N TYR A 45 10.49 -20.83 16.80
CA TYR A 45 9.34 -21.70 16.51
C TYR A 45 8.22 -20.99 15.71
N LEU A 46 8.56 -19.95 14.94
CA LEU A 46 7.60 -19.10 14.25
C LEU A 46 6.84 -19.81 13.13
N LYS A 47 7.54 -20.64 12.33
CA LYS A 47 6.94 -21.61 11.39
C LYS A 47 6.57 -22.95 12.05
N GLY A 48 6.62 -23.03 13.39
CA GLY A 48 6.33 -24.22 14.18
C GLY A 48 7.53 -25.13 14.42
N VAL A 49 8.43 -25.29 13.46
CA VAL A 49 9.72 -25.99 13.60
C VAL A 49 10.83 -24.96 13.89
N PRO A 50 11.81 -25.24 14.77
CA PRO A 50 12.96 -24.36 14.98
C PRO A 50 13.97 -24.51 13.82
N GLU A 51 14.17 -23.43 13.06
CA GLU A 51 15.08 -23.40 11.90
C GLU A 51 16.36 -22.61 12.23
N ILE A 52 17.55 -23.11 11.85
CA ILE A 52 18.81 -22.40 12.12
C ILE A 52 18.95 -21.11 11.31
N ASP A 53 18.37 -21.05 10.11
CA ASP A 53 18.30 -19.86 9.25
C ASP A 53 17.48 -18.72 9.86
N SER A 54 16.82 -18.96 11.00
CA SER A 54 16.25 -17.90 11.84
C SER A 54 17.24 -17.21 12.78
N PHE A 55 18.53 -17.62 12.81
CA PHE A 55 19.57 -16.91 13.58
C PHE A 55 19.73 -15.44 13.15
N LEU A 56 20.12 -14.58 14.09
CA LEU A 56 20.30 -13.14 13.88
C LEU A 56 21.70 -12.75 14.36
N ASP A 57 22.54 -12.20 13.47
CA ASP A 57 23.90 -11.79 13.83
C ASP A 57 23.89 -10.36 14.39
N PHE A 58 23.61 -10.23 15.69
CA PHE A 58 23.55 -8.93 16.37
C PHE A 58 24.87 -8.16 16.35
N ILE A 59 26.01 -8.82 16.14
CA ILE A 59 27.33 -8.19 16.16
C ILE A 59 27.69 -7.61 14.78
N ARG A 60 27.47 -8.38 13.70
CA ARG A 60 27.82 -7.96 12.33
C ARG A 60 26.71 -7.22 11.61
N GLU A 61 25.45 -7.46 11.95
CA GLU A 61 24.28 -6.81 11.34
C GLU A 61 23.37 -6.18 12.42
N PRO A 62 23.77 -5.04 13.04
CA PRO A 62 23.04 -4.47 14.18
C PRO A 62 21.56 -4.11 13.91
N GLU A 63 21.15 -3.94 12.65
CA GLU A 63 19.72 -3.77 12.30
C GLU A 63 18.87 -4.99 12.72
N GLN A 64 19.44 -6.20 12.73
CA GLN A 64 18.77 -7.43 13.15
C GLN A 64 18.49 -7.43 14.66
N PHE A 65 19.35 -6.80 15.46
CA PHE A 65 19.10 -6.59 16.88
C PHE A 65 17.95 -5.60 17.11
N TYR A 66 17.95 -4.45 16.42
CA TYR A 66 16.88 -3.46 16.57
C TYR A 66 15.51 -4.01 16.13
N TRP A 67 15.47 -4.82 15.08
CA TRP A 67 14.28 -5.58 14.65
C TRP A 67 13.78 -6.56 15.74
N PHE A 68 14.70 -7.30 16.37
CA PHE A 68 14.36 -8.21 17.47
C PHE A 68 13.88 -7.45 18.73
N VAL A 69 14.44 -6.27 18.99
CA VAL A 69 13.96 -5.33 20.02
C VAL A 69 12.56 -4.82 19.69
N GLU A 70 12.29 -4.38 18.45
CA GLU A 70 10.98 -3.84 18.05
C GLU A 70 9.87 -4.90 18.13
N HIS A 71 10.15 -6.13 17.72
CA HIS A 71 9.10 -7.14 17.55
C HIS A 71 8.96 -8.14 18.69
N TYR A 72 9.99 -8.35 19.51
CA TYR A 72 9.96 -9.29 20.63
C TYR A 72 10.27 -8.61 21.97
N LEU A 73 11.48 -8.06 22.15
CA LEU A 73 11.94 -7.69 23.50
C LEU A 73 11.25 -6.46 24.11
N SER A 74 10.79 -5.50 23.29
CA SER A 74 10.07 -4.30 23.76
C SER A 74 8.55 -4.47 23.83
N VAL A 75 8.02 -5.50 23.16
CA VAL A 75 6.60 -5.89 23.18
C VAL A 75 6.34 -6.74 24.43
N PRO A 76 5.21 -6.62 25.12
CA PRO A 76 4.87 -7.56 26.18
C PRO A 76 4.53 -8.92 25.57
N PHE A 77 5.06 -10.01 26.15
CA PHE A 77 5.01 -11.33 25.54
C PHE A 77 3.58 -11.87 25.37
N LYS A 78 3.30 -12.49 24.22
CA LYS A 78 1.99 -13.09 23.86
C LYS A 78 2.17 -14.51 23.32
N ILE A 79 1.57 -15.49 23.99
CA ILE A 79 1.62 -16.89 23.55
C ILE A 79 0.77 -17.07 22.28
N THR A 80 1.41 -17.42 21.17
CA THR A 80 0.76 -17.75 19.89
C THR A 80 0.08 -19.12 19.96
N GLN A 81 -0.85 -19.41 19.03
CA GLN A 81 -1.55 -20.69 19.00
C GLN A 81 -0.58 -21.87 18.80
N ASN A 82 0.34 -21.76 17.84
CA ASN A 82 1.40 -22.73 17.56
C ASN A 82 2.24 -23.08 18.81
N LEU A 83 2.48 -22.11 19.70
CA LEU A 83 3.17 -22.34 20.98
C LEU A 83 2.24 -22.99 22.01
N LYS A 84 0.98 -22.56 22.12
CA LYS A 84 0.00 -23.16 23.06
C LYS A 84 -0.16 -24.65 22.82
N ASP A 85 -0.35 -25.05 21.57
CA ASP A 85 -0.66 -26.45 21.24
C ASP A 85 0.57 -27.35 21.43
N ARG A 86 1.79 -26.82 21.25
CA ARG A 86 3.02 -27.53 21.67
C ARG A 86 3.19 -27.58 23.19
N THR A 87 2.83 -26.54 23.95
CA THR A 87 2.91 -26.58 25.44
C THR A 87 1.94 -27.55 26.10
N LYS A 88 0.89 -28.02 25.39
CA LYS A 88 0.03 -29.11 25.87
C LYS A 88 0.72 -30.48 25.81
N ASN A 89 1.67 -30.65 24.89
CA ASN A 89 2.25 -31.95 24.54
C ASN A 89 3.63 -32.19 25.18
N GLY A 90 4.15 -31.26 25.98
CA GLY A 90 5.42 -31.40 26.70
C GLY A 90 6.24 -30.12 26.79
N LYS A 91 7.52 -30.27 27.16
CA LYS A 91 8.49 -29.16 27.26
C LYS A 91 8.82 -28.60 25.88
N ILE A 92 8.93 -27.27 25.77
CA ILE A 92 9.52 -26.61 24.60
C ILE A 92 10.89 -26.09 25.02
N GLY A 93 11.94 -26.86 24.70
CA GLY A 93 13.31 -26.55 25.09
C GLY A 93 13.51 -26.51 26.62
N SER A 94 14.26 -25.52 27.10
CA SER A 94 14.60 -25.31 28.51
C SER A 94 13.43 -24.90 29.41
N VAL A 95 12.33 -24.36 28.85
CA VAL A 95 11.30 -23.67 29.62
C VAL A 95 10.10 -24.58 29.91
N ASN A 96 10.02 -25.09 31.14
CA ASN A 96 8.93 -25.96 31.60
C ASN A 96 7.52 -25.31 31.56
N ASN A 97 7.42 -23.97 31.62
CA ASN A 97 6.12 -23.27 31.56
C ASN A 97 6.24 -21.85 30.98
N ILE A 98 5.80 -21.67 29.74
CA ILE A 98 5.86 -20.40 29.00
C ILE A 98 4.89 -19.33 29.56
N SER A 99 3.89 -19.70 30.38
CA SER A 99 2.95 -18.71 30.95
C SER A 99 3.61 -17.70 31.90
N VAL A 100 4.74 -18.06 32.52
CA VAL A 100 5.58 -17.22 33.40
C VAL A 100 6.14 -15.97 32.68
N CYS A 101 6.16 -16.00 31.35
CA CYS A 101 6.58 -14.88 30.51
C CYS A 101 5.42 -13.97 30.07
N SER A 102 4.17 -14.42 30.16
CA SER A 102 2.99 -13.73 29.61
C SER A 102 2.83 -12.29 30.11
N GLY A 103 2.68 -11.34 29.19
CA GLY A 103 2.46 -9.93 29.50
C GLY A 103 3.65 -9.15 30.05
N ARG A 104 4.83 -9.76 30.10
CA ARG A 104 6.09 -9.12 30.49
C ARG A 104 6.87 -8.69 29.25
N SER A 105 7.50 -7.50 29.29
CA SER A 105 8.36 -6.98 28.21
C SER A 105 9.79 -6.85 28.71
N TRP A 106 10.72 -7.55 28.05
CA TRP A 106 12.10 -7.70 28.51
C TRP A 106 12.84 -6.36 28.65
N VAL A 107 12.73 -5.47 27.66
CA VAL A 107 13.42 -4.17 27.65
C VAL A 107 13.02 -3.29 28.84
N SER A 108 11.75 -3.29 29.24
CA SER A 108 11.32 -2.47 30.38
C SER A 108 11.74 -3.04 31.73
N GLU A 109 11.77 -4.37 31.89
CA GLU A 109 12.29 -4.98 33.12
C GLU A 109 13.82 -4.80 33.22
N PHE A 110 14.54 -4.97 32.10
CA PHE A 110 15.98 -4.75 32.02
C PHE A 110 16.36 -3.31 32.40
N LEU A 111 15.71 -2.31 31.80
CA LEU A 111 15.96 -0.88 32.06
C LEU A 111 15.31 -0.36 33.36
N LEU A 112 14.63 -1.20 34.14
CA LEU A 112 14.23 -0.89 35.52
C LEU A 112 15.27 -1.42 36.50
N ASN A 113 15.71 -2.67 36.33
CA ASN A 113 16.65 -3.34 37.24
C ASN A 113 18.09 -2.82 37.08
N TYR A 114 18.53 -2.64 35.83
CA TYR A 114 19.91 -2.29 35.51
C TYR A 114 20.06 -0.83 35.05
N LYS A 115 21.22 -0.25 35.38
CA LYS A 115 21.76 0.93 34.70
C LYS A 115 22.13 0.54 33.28
N GLU A 116 21.71 1.33 32.31
CA GLU A 116 21.87 1.00 30.88
C GLU A 116 23.36 0.86 30.49
N PRO A 117 23.81 -0.32 30.02
CA PRO A 117 25.20 -0.54 29.62
C PRO A 117 25.51 0.09 28.27
N ASN A 118 26.75 -0.08 27.78
CA ASN A 118 27.06 0.24 26.39
C ASN A 118 26.30 -0.72 25.45
N ILE A 119 25.86 -0.22 24.30
CA ILE A 119 25.06 -1.01 23.36
C ILE A 119 25.90 -2.17 22.77
N SER A 120 27.19 -1.97 22.51
CA SER A 120 28.10 -3.02 22.02
C SER A 120 28.26 -4.19 23.00
N GLU A 121 28.36 -3.90 24.30
CA GLU A 121 28.41 -4.91 25.37
C GLU A 121 27.12 -5.74 25.40
N LEU A 122 25.96 -5.07 25.28
CA LEU A 122 24.67 -5.75 25.22
C LEU A 122 24.53 -6.61 23.95
N LEU A 123 24.96 -6.13 22.77
CA LEU A 123 24.96 -6.92 21.53
C LEU A 123 25.77 -8.21 21.69
N THR A 124 27.00 -8.11 22.21
CA THR A 124 27.88 -9.26 22.47
C THR A 124 27.28 -10.24 23.48
N TYR A 125 26.66 -9.76 24.56
CA TYR A 125 25.96 -10.61 25.51
C TYR A 125 24.79 -11.36 24.87
N MET A 126 23.96 -10.64 24.11
CA MET A 126 22.73 -11.18 23.50
C MET A 126 23.05 -12.21 22.40
N ASP A 127 24.06 -11.96 21.57
CA ASP A 127 24.59 -12.91 20.58
C ASP A 127 25.11 -14.19 21.26
N LYS A 128 25.91 -14.04 22.33
CA LYS A 128 26.39 -15.17 23.13
C LYS A 128 25.23 -15.99 23.69
N LYS A 129 24.18 -15.36 24.23
CA LYS A 129 23.00 -16.07 24.75
C LYS A 129 22.14 -16.71 23.66
N GLN A 130 22.09 -16.14 22.46
CA GLN A 130 21.44 -16.79 21.32
C GLN A 130 22.21 -18.03 20.85
N LYS A 131 23.54 -18.00 20.86
CA LYS A 131 24.40 -19.15 20.54
C LYS A 131 24.34 -20.25 21.60
N GLU A 132 24.37 -19.89 22.89
CA GLU A 132 24.10 -20.82 24.00
C GLU A 132 22.71 -21.47 23.86
N PHE A 133 21.68 -20.70 23.49
CA PHE A 133 20.32 -21.22 23.27
C PHE A 133 20.25 -22.20 22.09
N LEU A 134 20.93 -21.93 20.97
CA LEU A 134 20.97 -22.87 19.84
C LEU A 134 21.62 -24.22 20.23
N SER A 135 22.78 -24.19 20.90
CA SER A 135 23.49 -25.41 21.29
C SER A 135 22.71 -26.25 22.32
N LEU A 136 22.05 -25.61 23.29
CA LEU A 136 21.22 -26.27 24.30
C LEU A 136 19.93 -26.93 23.75
N ASN A 137 19.49 -26.55 22.55
CA ASN A 137 18.31 -27.12 21.90
C ASN A 137 18.65 -28.05 20.71
N HIS A 138 19.92 -28.43 20.54
CA HIS A 138 20.41 -29.31 19.46
C HIS A 138 20.00 -28.87 18.04
N ILE A 139 19.95 -27.56 17.80
CA ILE A 139 19.65 -27.01 16.48
C ILE A 139 20.95 -27.05 15.64
N ASN A 140 21.06 -28.09 14.81
CA ASN A 140 22.28 -28.42 14.06
C ASN A 140 22.60 -27.43 12.93
N GLY A 141 23.90 -27.16 12.74
CA GLY A 141 24.45 -26.30 11.68
C GLY A 141 25.33 -25.18 12.25
N THR A 142 25.89 -24.33 11.38
CA THR A 142 26.62 -23.13 11.80
C THR A 142 25.68 -21.91 11.82
N PRO A 143 25.65 -21.10 12.89
CA PRO A 143 24.79 -19.93 12.95
C PRO A 143 25.32 -18.81 12.04
N VAL A 144 24.60 -18.56 10.94
CA VAL A 144 24.88 -17.49 9.98
C VAL A 144 23.76 -16.44 10.07
N GLY A 145 24.12 -15.16 10.15
CA GLY A 145 23.16 -14.06 10.21
C GLY A 145 22.35 -13.93 8.90
N LYS A 146 21.12 -13.44 8.99
CA LYS A 146 20.23 -13.33 7.82
C LYS A 146 20.80 -12.44 6.71
N TYR A 147 20.44 -12.77 5.48
CA TYR A 147 20.90 -12.12 4.26
C TYR A 147 20.01 -10.95 3.83
N THR A 148 20.60 -10.02 3.10
CA THR A 148 19.89 -9.09 2.21
C THR A 148 19.86 -9.67 0.80
N VAL A 149 18.68 -9.65 0.17
CA VAL A 149 18.47 -10.20 -1.18
C VAL A 149 18.35 -9.10 -2.22
N PHE A 150 19.14 -9.21 -3.28
CA PHE A 150 19.02 -8.43 -4.51
C PHE A 150 18.62 -9.37 -5.66
N PRO A 151 17.37 -9.31 -6.16
CA PRO A 151 16.95 -10.08 -7.32
C PRO A 151 17.53 -9.46 -8.60
N ILE A 152 18.13 -10.27 -9.46
CA ILE A 152 18.60 -9.87 -10.79
C ILE A 152 18.17 -10.96 -11.79
N LYS A 153 17.69 -10.54 -12.96
CA LYS A 153 17.26 -11.44 -14.05
C LYS A 153 18.15 -11.36 -15.28
N GLU A 154 18.54 -10.14 -15.64
CA GLU A 154 18.98 -9.79 -16.98
C GLU A 154 20.39 -9.19 -16.99
N PHE A 155 21.12 -9.49 -18.06
CA PHE A 155 22.32 -8.80 -18.51
C PHE A 155 22.05 -8.20 -19.90
N HIS A 156 22.11 -6.88 -20.03
CA HIS A 156 21.53 -6.12 -21.16
C HIS A 156 20.06 -6.51 -21.39
N LYS A 157 19.74 -7.38 -22.37
CA LYS A 157 18.42 -8.04 -22.53
C LYS A 157 18.46 -9.58 -22.44
N TYR A 158 19.63 -10.18 -22.20
CA TYR A 158 19.82 -11.62 -22.08
C TYR A 158 19.54 -12.10 -20.65
N CYS A 159 18.97 -13.29 -20.48
CA CYS A 159 18.73 -13.87 -19.16
C CYS A 159 20.05 -14.39 -18.52
N ILE A 160 20.24 -14.15 -17.21
CA ILE A 160 21.39 -14.72 -16.45
C ILE A 160 21.17 -16.22 -16.18
N LEU A 161 19.91 -16.63 -16.04
CA LEU A 161 19.48 -18.01 -15.90
C LEU A 161 18.76 -18.47 -17.18
N PRO A 162 18.82 -19.77 -17.55
CA PRO A 162 18.12 -20.28 -18.73
C PRO A 162 16.63 -19.88 -18.75
N PRO A 163 16.11 -19.34 -19.86
CA PRO A 163 14.76 -18.78 -19.91
C PRO A 163 13.66 -19.82 -19.71
N LEU A 164 12.48 -19.31 -19.38
CA LEU A 164 11.21 -20.01 -19.46
C LEU A 164 10.46 -19.44 -20.68
N ILE A 165 10.20 -20.27 -21.69
CA ILE A 165 9.21 -19.94 -22.72
C ILE A 165 7.84 -20.24 -22.12
N LYS A 166 6.92 -19.29 -22.24
CA LYS A 166 5.51 -19.42 -21.86
C LYS A 166 4.63 -19.17 -23.07
N THR A 167 3.52 -19.90 -23.13
CA THR A 167 2.49 -19.73 -24.16
C THR A 167 1.11 -19.73 -23.51
N THR A 168 0.13 -19.11 -24.16
CA THR A 168 -1.30 -19.16 -23.77
C THR A 168 -1.93 -20.53 -24.04
N ILE A 169 -1.26 -21.36 -24.84
CA ILE A 169 -1.64 -22.73 -25.18
C ILE A 169 -1.89 -23.54 -23.89
N SER A 170 -3.07 -24.13 -23.76
CA SER A 170 -3.36 -25.09 -22.69
C SER A 170 -2.57 -26.38 -22.88
N ASP A 171 -2.03 -26.93 -21.80
CA ASP A 171 -1.47 -28.28 -21.79
C ASP A 171 -2.62 -29.31 -21.91
N ASN A 172 -2.52 -30.25 -22.84
CA ASN A 172 -3.61 -31.20 -23.16
C ASN A 172 -3.99 -32.10 -21.97
N ASN A 173 -3.17 -32.13 -20.91
CA ASN A 173 -3.42 -32.88 -19.69
C ASN A 173 -4.07 -32.05 -18.57
N ASN A 174 -4.13 -30.71 -18.70
CA ASN A 174 -4.72 -29.78 -17.71
C ASN A 174 -5.18 -28.49 -18.42
N GLU A 175 -6.48 -28.39 -18.75
CA GLU A 175 -7.09 -27.22 -19.44
C GLU A 175 -6.84 -25.88 -18.73
N SER A 176 -6.53 -25.89 -17.43
CA SER A 176 -6.29 -24.72 -16.59
C SER A 176 -4.83 -24.27 -16.47
N LYS A 177 -3.91 -24.77 -17.31
CA LYS A 177 -2.47 -24.42 -17.24
C LYS A 177 -1.87 -24.03 -18.60
N GLU A 178 -1.29 -22.83 -18.63
CA GLU A 178 -0.31 -22.37 -19.63
C GLU A 178 0.78 -23.44 -19.83
N LEU A 179 1.11 -23.77 -21.08
CA LEU A 179 2.25 -24.61 -21.40
C LEU A 179 3.55 -23.80 -21.25
N ILE A 180 4.42 -24.27 -20.34
CA ILE A 180 5.70 -23.64 -19.98
C ILE A 180 6.86 -24.58 -20.34
N PHE A 181 7.74 -24.15 -21.24
CA PHE A 181 8.96 -24.87 -21.60
C PHE A 181 10.18 -24.22 -20.94
N HIS A 182 10.84 -24.94 -20.03
CA HIS A 182 12.09 -24.50 -19.42
C HIS A 182 13.29 -24.97 -20.23
N LEU A 183 14.14 -24.05 -20.68
CA LEU A 183 15.39 -24.39 -21.36
C LEU A 183 16.41 -24.95 -20.36
N ASN A 184 17.05 -26.04 -20.75
CA ASN A 184 18.26 -26.55 -20.10
C ASN A 184 19.49 -25.71 -20.48
N ARG A 185 20.63 -25.91 -19.79
CA ARG A 185 21.86 -25.13 -20.05
C ARG A 185 22.39 -25.32 -21.48
N GLU A 186 22.32 -26.52 -22.04
CA GLU A 186 22.79 -26.84 -23.40
C GLU A 186 21.87 -26.23 -24.47
N GLU A 187 20.56 -26.33 -24.26
CA GLU A 187 19.54 -25.66 -25.08
C GLU A 187 19.68 -24.14 -25.04
N TYR A 188 19.99 -23.56 -23.87
CA TYR A 188 20.20 -22.12 -23.77
C TYR A 188 21.47 -21.67 -24.50
N LYS A 189 22.51 -22.50 -24.59
CA LYS A 189 23.67 -22.24 -25.46
C LYS A 189 23.25 -22.16 -26.94
N ILE A 190 22.45 -23.12 -27.41
CA ILE A 190 21.93 -23.14 -28.79
C ILE A 190 21.10 -21.87 -29.07
N TYR A 191 20.18 -21.53 -28.16
CA TYR A 191 19.35 -20.33 -28.23
C TYR A 191 20.17 -19.03 -28.23
N LEU A 192 21.26 -18.94 -27.44
CA LEU A 192 22.16 -17.77 -27.43
C LEU A 192 22.97 -17.60 -28.73
N SER A 193 23.29 -18.71 -29.42
CA SER A 193 24.03 -18.66 -30.70
C SER A 193 23.18 -18.22 -31.90
N ALA A 194 21.87 -18.00 -31.73
CA ALA A 194 20.99 -17.54 -32.80
C ALA A 194 21.18 -16.05 -33.17
N ILE A 195 20.78 -15.72 -34.39
CA ILE A 195 20.81 -14.40 -35.01
C ILE A 195 19.38 -14.03 -35.43
N GLY A 196 19.01 -12.75 -35.31
CA GLY A 196 17.64 -12.28 -35.54
C GLY A 196 16.76 -12.33 -34.28
N SER A 197 15.45 -12.45 -34.47
CA SER A 197 14.44 -12.28 -33.40
C SER A 197 14.32 -13.47 -32.43
N GLN A 198 13.54 -13.29 -31.36
CA GLN A 198 13.30 -14.35 -30.37
C GLN A 198 12.62 -15.59 -30.99
N LEU A 199 11.80 -15.41 -32.03
CA LEU A 199 11.17 -16.51 -32.77
C LEU A 199 12.20 -17.34 -33.55
N THR A 200 13.15 -16.70 -34.24
CA THR A 200 14.20 -17.42 -35.00
C THR A 200 15.09 -18.22 -34.06
N ALA A 201 15.36 -17.73 -32.85
CA ALA A 201 16.09 -18.46 -31.82
C ALA A 201 15.35 -19.70 -31.31
N ILE A 202 14.01 -19.70 -31.28
CA ILE A 202 13.20 -20.90 -30.95
C ILE A 202 13.15 -21.88 -32.13
N LYS A 203 13.01 -21.39 -33.38
CA LYS A 203 13.10 -22.24 -34.59
C LYS A 203 14.45 -22.94 -34.69
N TYR A 204 15.56 -22.21 -34.48
CA TYR A 204 16.90 -22.77 -34.44
C TYR A 204 17.08 -23.81 -33.32
N LEU A 205 16.50 -23.56 -32.14
CA LEU A 205 16.52 -24.50 -31.03
C LEU A 205 15.77 -25.81 -31.34
N TYR A 206 14.63 -25.74 -32.01
CA TYR A 206 13.85 -26.91 -32.44
C TYR A 206 14.63 -27.83 -33.40
N VAL A 207 15.37 -27.25 -34.35
CA VAL A 207 16.20 -28.00 -35.31
C VAL A 207 17.35 -28.76 -34.62
N GLN A 208 17.98 -28.15 -33.61
CA GLN A 208 19.21 -28.67 -32.98
C GLN A 208 18.96 -29.63 -31.79
N ILE A 209 17.73 -29.71 -31.26
CA ILE A 209 17.41 -30.62 -30.14
C ILE A 209 17.31 -32.08 -30.60
N LYS A 210 17.97 -32.96 -29.83
CA LYS A 210 18.02 -34.42 -30.05
C LYS A 210 17.02 -35.23 -29.20
N ASP A 211 16.36 -34.58 -28.23
CA ASP A 211 15.31 -35.21 -27.41
C ASP A 211 13.96 -35.04 -28.09
N GLU A 212 13.46 -36.09 -28.72
CA GLU A 212 12.18 -36.14 -29.42
C GLU A 212 10.97 -35.71 -28.56
N ASN A 213 10.99 -35.95 -27.25
CA ASN A 213 9.88 -35.54 -26.38
C ASN A 213 9.89 -34.03 -26.17
N ARG A 214 11.07 -33.41 -26.01
CA ARG A 214 11.21 -31.95 -25.87
C ARG A 214 11.02 -31.24 -27.21
N LYS A 215 11.47 -31.86 -28.30
CA LYS A 215 11.26 -31.41 -29.68
C LYS A 215 9.77 -31.33 -30.03
N LYS A 216 8.95 -32.33 -29.66
CA LYS A 216 7.49 -32.30 -29.82
C LYS A 216 6.80 -31.16 -29.07
N ILE A 217 7.28 -30.81 -27.87
CA ILE A 217 6.73 -29.67 -27.12
C ILE A 217 7.08 -28.34 -27.82
N LEU A 218 8.31 -28.20 -28.32
CA LEU A 218 8.70 -27.02 -29.11
C LEU A 218 7.99 -26.94 -30.46
N ARG A 219 7.66 -28.08 -31.09
CA ARG A 219 6.80 -28.12 -32.28
C ARG A 219 5.43 -27.52 -31.99
N LYS A 220 4.75 -27.95 -30.91
CA LYS A 220 3.45 -27.37 -30.49
C LYS A 220 3.52 -25.86 -30.22
N ILE A 221 4.65 -25.37 -29.70
CA ILE A 221 4.91 -23.94 -29.50
C ILE A 221 5.06 -23.19 -30.83
N LEU A 222 5.83 -23.75 -31.78
CA LEU A 222 6.06 -23.15 -33.10
C LEU A 222 4.86 -23.25 -34.04
N GLU A 223 3.96 -24.22 -33.84
CA GLU A 223 2.68 -24.30 -34.57
C GLU A 223 1.66 -23.22 -34.11
N ASN A 224 1.98 -22.42 -33.09
CA ASN A 224 1.11 -21.41 -32.48
C ASN A 224 1.88 -20.09 -32.20
N GLU A 225 2.44 -19.47 -33.25
CA GLU A 225 3.47 -18.43 -33.13
C GLU A 225 3.06 -17.11 -32.44
N SER A 226 1.75 -16.79 -32.36
CA SER A 226 1.27 -15.46 -31.95
C SER A 226 1.53 -15.10 -30.48
N ASP A 227 1.54 -16.09 -29.59
CA ASP A 227 1.37 -15.90 -28.14
C ASP A 227 2.62 -16.31 -27.32
N ILE A 228 3.80 -16.31 -27.95
CA ILE A 228 5.05 -16.76 -27.33
C ILE A 228 5.66 -15.63 -26.50
N SER A 229 5.84 -15.87 -25.19
CA SER A 229 6.50 -14.93 -24.27
C SER A 229 7.68 -15.56 -23.52
N ILE A 230 8.80 -14.84 -23.46
CA ILE A 230 10.03 -15.31 -22.81
C ILE A 230 10.21 -14.64 -21.44
N SER A 231 10.41 -15.45 -20.41
CA SER A 231 10.48 -15.03 -19.01
C SER A 231 11.81 -15.44 -18.39
N CYS A 232 12.70 -14.47 -18.15
CA CYS A 232 13.97 -14.71 -17.44
C CYS A 232 13.72 -15.04 -15.95
N PRO A 233 14.21 -16.19 -15.42
CA PRO A 233 14.17 -16.48 -13.99
C PRO A 233 15.04 -15.51 -13.16
N THR A 234 14.69 -15.32 -11.89
CA THR A 234 15.42 -14.46 -10.96
C THR A 234 16.56 -15.19 -10.27
N TYR A 235 17.80 -14.72 -10.42
CA TYR A 235 18.90 -15.04 -9.51
C TYR A 235 18.84 -14.10 -8.29
N ASN A 236 18.94 -14.66 -7.08
CA ASN A 236 18.88 -13.89 -5.83
C ASN A 236 20.28 -13.76 -5.22
N ILE A 237 20.94 -12.61 -5.39
CA ILE A 237 22.22 -12.33 -4.71
C ILE A 237 21.94 -12.17 -3.21
N LYS A 238 22.47 -13.08 -2.40
CA LYS A 238 22.41 -13.06 -0.93
C LYS A 238 23.74 -12.52 -0.38
N LEU A 239 23.71 -11.40 0.33
CA LEU A 239 24.89 -10.81 0.99
C LEU A 239 24.57 -10.25 2.38
N HIS A 240 25.59 -9.98 3.20
CA HIS A 240 25.41 -9.36 4.52
C HIS A 240 25.63 -7.85 4.40
N TYR A 241 24.55 -7.07 4.49
CA TYR A 241 24.55 -5.69 4.02
C TYR A 241 25.47 -4.74 4.80
N THR A 242 25.48 -4.80 6.13
CA THR A 242 26.40 -3.98 6.95
C THR A 242 27.83 -4.46 6.78
N LYS A 243 28.06 -5.77 6.85
CA LYS A 243 29.39 -6.39 6.75
C LYS A 243 30.07 -6.12 5.39
N ASP A 244 29.33 -6.29 4.29
CA ASP A 244 29.89 -6.26 2.94
C ASP A 244 29.81 -4.86 2.29
N CYS A 245 28.77 -4.06 2.59
CA CYS A 245 28.57 -2.73 1.96
C CYS A 245 29.08 -1.52 2.77
N SER A 246 29.38 -1.63 4.06
CA SER A 246 29.79 -0.47 4.90
C SER A 246 31.04 0.28 4.42
N SER A 247 31.92 -0.40 3.68
CA SER A 247 33.12 0.22 3.06
C SER A 247 32.84 0.96 1.74
N SER A 248 31.59 0.97 1.27
CA SER A 248 31.20 1.52 -0.04
C SER A 248 30.20 2.67 0.09
N ARG A 249 30.31 3.69 -0.78
CA ARG A 249 29.40 4.83 -0.77
C ARG A 249 28.02 4.51 -1.35
N THR A 250 27.94 3.64 -2.35
CA THR A 250 26.70 3.33 -3.07
C THR A 250 26.44 1.83 -3.14
N ILE A 251 25.16 1.46 -3.07
CA ILE A 251 24.68 0.07 -3.05
C ILE A 251 25.08 -0.67 -4.33
N LEU A 252 25.04 0.01 -5.48
CA LEU A 252 25.50 -0.54 -6.77
C LEU A 252 26.99 -0.92 -6.72
N LYS A 253 27.86 -0.06 -6.16
CA LYS A 253 29.29 -0.34 -6.01
C LYS A 253 29.58 -1.42 -4.94
N CYS A 254 28.71 -1.58 -3.94
CA CYS A 254 28.76 -2.76 -3.06
C CYS A 254 28.56 -4.04 -3.86
N LEU A 255 27.52 -4.09 -4.70
CA LEU A 255 27.20 -5.25 -5.52
C LEU A 255 28.31 -5.57 -6.53
N ASP A 256 28.85 -4.57 -7.24
CA ASP A 256 30.03 -4.75 -8.11
C ASP A 256 31.20 -5.41 -7.35
N ASN A 257 31.53 -4.90 -6.16
CA ASN A 257 32.62 -5.41 -5.33
C ASN A 257 32.34 -6.81 -4.76
N TYR A 258 31.07 -7.11 -4.45
CA TYR A 258 30.64 -8.43 -3.99
C TYR A 258 30.79 -9.46 -5.12
N ILE A 259 30.32 -9.15 -6.33
CA ILE A 259 30.45 -10.01 -7.52
C ILE A 259 31.92 -10.28 -7.81
N ARG A 260 32.78 -9.25 -7.89
CA ARG A 260 34.25 -9.42 -8.07
C ARG A 260 34.84 -10.40 -7.07
N ARG A 261 34.61 -10.19 -5.77
CA ARG A 261 35.15 -11.04 -4.70
C ARG A 261 34.59 -12.46 -4.75
N SER A 262 33.34 -12.64 -5.19
CA SER A 262 32.74 -13.97 -5.37
C SER A 262 33.33 -14.73 -6.55
N CYS A 263 33.76 -14.04 -7.62
CA CYS A 263 34.33 -14.70 -8.80
C CYS A 263 35.85 -14.91 -8.69
N GLN A 264 36.55 -14.07 -7.93
CA GLN A 264 37.98 -14.24 -7.64
C GLN A 264 38.26 -15.40 -6.67
N ARG A 265 37.31 -15.77 -5.80
CA ARG A 265 37.39 -16.94 -4.94
C ARG A 265 37.02 -18.19 -5.73
N LYS A 266 38.03 -19.02 -6.06
CA LYS A 266 37.78 -20.38 -6.57
C LYS A 266 36.93 -21.18 -5.57
N ILE A 267 36.08 -22.06 -6.10
CA ILE A 267 34.95 -22.63 -5.38
C ILE A 267 35.40 -23.72 -4.39
N GLU A 268 35.47 -23.39 -3.11
CA GLU A 268 35.77 -24.34 -2.02
C GLU A 268 34.50 -24.89 -1.32
N THR A 269 33.31 -24.37 -1.62
CA THR A 269 32.04 -24.73 -0.95
C THR A 269 31.04 -25.40 -1.89
N ARG A 270 30.66 -26.65 -1.59
CA ARG A 270 29.85 -27.56 -2.44
C ARG A 270 28.34 -27.24 -2.54
N HIS A 271 27.91 -25.98 -2.57
CA HIS A 271 26.48 -25.63 -2.61
C HIS A 271 26.12 -24.55 -3.64
N SER A 272 25.21 -24.92 -4.55
CA SER A 272 24.63 -24.13 -5.65
C SER A 272 25.62 -23.58 -6.69
N VAL A 273 25.17 -23.53 -7.95
CA VAL A 273 25.93 -22.87 -9.03
C VAL A 273 26.04 -21.37 -8.72
N SER A 274 27.25 -20.85 -8.75
CA SER A 274 27.54 -19.47 -8.45
C SER A 274 27.06 -18.54 -9.56
N LEU A 275 26.70 -17.30 -9.22
CA LEU A 275 26.43 -16.26 -10.21
C LEU A 275 27.59 -16.12 -11.23
N CYS A 276 28.83 -16.33 -10.77
CA CYS A 276 30.01 -16.25 -11.61
C CYS A 276 30.03 -17.33 -12.70
N GLU A 277 29.66 -18.58 -12.40
CA GLU A 277 29.54 -19.65 -13.40
C GLU A 277 28.43 -19.38 -14.42
N HIS A 278 27.31 -18.78 -13.98
CA HIS A 278 26.26 -18.33 -14.89
C HIS A 278 26.73 -17.18 -15.79
N LEU A 279 27.47 -16.19 -15.26
CA LEU A 279 28.00 -15.07 -16.03
C LEU A 279 29.13 -15.48 -16.99
N PHE A 280 30.06 -16.35 -16.56
CA PHE A 280 31.07 -16.91 -17.47
C PHE A 280 30.41 -17.69 -18.60
N PHE A 281 29.45 -18.57 -18.30
CA PHE A 281 28.69 -19.28 -19.33
C PHE A 281 27.97 -18.31 -20.29
N LEU A 282 27.37 -17.23 -19.78
CA LEU A 282 26.70 -16.24 -20.61
C LEU A 282 27.68 -15.51 -21.54
N PHE A 283 28.84 -15.08 -21.03
CA PHE A 283 29.84 -14.34 -21.81
C PHE A 283 30.74 -15.22 -22.70
N GLU A 284 30.76 -16.53 -22.51
CA GLU A 284 31.41 -17.51 -23.41
C GLU A 284 30.52 -17.89 -24.60
N ASN A 285 29.21 -17.66 -24.51
CA ASN A 285 28.24 -18.00 -25.57
C ASN A 285 27.52 -16.76 -26.15
N ILE A 286 28.01 -15.56 -25.83
CA ILE A 286 27.69 -14.27 -26.47
C ILE A 286 29.00 -13.69 -27.04
N LYS A 287 28.91 -12.76 -28.01
CA LYS A 287 30.04 -12.09 -28.69
C LYS A 287 31.27 -11.84 -27.80
N ASN A 288 32.44 -12.26 -28.31
CA ASN A 288 33.79 -12.14 -27.73
C ASN A 288 34.08 -10.90 -26.86
N PRO A 289 33.77 -9.63 -27.25
CA PRO A 289 34.04 -8.46 -26.41
C PRO A 289 33.47 -8.54 -25.00
N TYR A 290 32.33 -9.21 -24.77
CA TYR A 290 31.75 -9.33 -23.43
C TYR A 290 32.59 -10.22 -22.48
N SER A 291 33.21 -11.28 -23.02
CA SER A 291 34.17 -12.11 -22.27
C SER A 291 35.38 -11.29 -21.82
N GLN A 292 35.87 -10.37 -22.66
CA GLN A 292 36.98 -9.49 -22.33
C GLN A 292 36.57 -8.40 -21.32
N ASN A 293 35.48 -7.67 -21.59
CA ASN A 293 34.93 -6.66 -20.69
C ASN A 293 34.67 -7.20 -19.28
N PHE A 294 34.28 -8.47 -19.13
CA PHE A 294 34.13 -9.11 -17.82
C PHE A 294 35.46 -9.39 -17.12
N LYS A 295 36.49 -9.87 -17.83
CA LYS A 295 37.87 -10.03 -17.28
C LYS A 295 38.44 -8.69 -16.84
N ASP A 296 38.18 -7.63 -17.60
CA ASP A 296 38.60 -6.27 -17.27
C ASP A 296 37.83 -5.74 -16.05
N PHE A 297 36.52 -5.98 -15.95
CA PHE A 297 35.73 -5.69 -14.74
C PHE A 297 36.22 -6.44 -13.49
N LEU A 298 36.68 -7.69 -13.64
CA LEU A 298 37.22 -8.50 -12.54
C LEU A 298 38.61 -8.03 -12.06
N SER A 299 39.31 -7.21 -12.84
CA SER A 299 40.63 -6.68 -12.51
C SER A 299 40.61 -5.19 -12.12
N ASP A 300 39.90 -4.32 -12.86
CA ASP A 300 39.74 -2.90 -12.50
C ASP A 300 38.50 -2.66 -11.60
N GLY A 301 38.75 -2.20 -10.37
CA GLY A 301 37.75 -1.76 -9.39
C GLY A 301 37.01 -0.44 -9.69
N ARG A 302 37.30 0.22 -10.82
CA ARG A 302 36.62 1.44 -11.28
C ARG A 302 35.40 1.16 -12.17
N LEU A 303 35.44 0.08 -12.96
CA LEU A 303 34.34 -0.34 -13.81
C LEU A 303 33.08 -0.69 -12.98
N SER A 304 31.91 -0.61 -13.59
CA SER A 304 30.61 -0.92 -12.96
C SER A 304 29.80 -1.82 -13.89
N LEU A 305 29.39 -2.99 -13.39
CA LEU A 305 28.52 -3.94 -14.08
C LEU A 305 27.07 -3.80 -13.62
N VAL A 306 26.84 -3.41 -12.36
CA VAL A 306 25.51 -3.35 -11.75
C VAL A 306 24.85 -1.99 -12.03
N LYS A 307 23.72 -2.00 -12.75
CA LYS A 307 23.01 -0.80 -13.22
C LYS A 307 21.56 -0.78 -12.69
N PRO A 308 20.98 0.39 -12.40
CA PRO A 308 19.58 0.52 -12.01
C PRO A 308 18.68 0.46 -13.26
N GLN A 309 17.67 -0.41 -13.27
CA GLN A 309 16.70 -0.51 -14.39
C GLN A 309 15.50 0.44 -14.22
N SER A 310 15.37 1.08 -13.05
CA SER A 310 14.26 1.97 -12.70
C SER A 310 14.70 3.18 -11.88
N VAL A 311 13.85 4.21 -11.83
CA VAL A 311 14.00 5.33 -10.88
C VAL A 311 13.76 4.80 -9.46
N TRP A 312 14.84 4.63 -8.70
CA TRP A 312 14.74 4.13 -7.33
C TRP A 312 14.03 5.13 -6.41
N ASN A 313 12.95 4.68 -5.76
CA ASN A 313 12.10 5.47 -4.87
C ASN A 313 11.93 4.78 -3.50
N VAL A 314 11.56 5.56 -2.49
CA VAL A 314 11.38 5.08 -1.11
C VAL A 314 10.13 4.18 -1.00
N PRO A 315 10.16 3.09 -0.19
CA PRO A 315 11.31 2.53 0.51
C PRO A 315 12.25 1.75 -0.42
N VAL A 316 13.56 1.88 -0.21
CA VAL A 316 14.60 1.18 -0.99
C VAL A 316 14.50 -0.35 -0.81
N PHE A 317 14.42 -0.79 0.45
CA PHE A 317 14.30 -2.19 0.84
C PHE A 317 12.94 -2.49 1.49
N LYS A 318 12.43 -3.70 1.22
CA LYS A 318 11.32 -4.32 1.95
C LYS A 318 11.91 -5.19 3.07
N VAL A 319 11.80 -4.73 4.32
CA VAL A 319 12.19 -5.49 5.52
C VAL A 319 11.01 -6.38 5.95
N TYR A 320 11.22 -7.68 6.09
CA TYR A 320 10.17 -8.62 6.45
C TYR A 320 9.83 -8.58 7.95
N LYS A 321 8.55 -8.72 8.29
CA LYS A 321 8.08 -8.73 9.69
C LYS A 321 7.71 -10.17 10.11
N PRO A 322 7.64 -10.49 11.42
CA PRO A 322 7.31 -11.83 11.90
C PRO A 322 5.99 -12.41 11.39
N ASN A 323 5.06 -11.57 10.92
CA ASN A 323 3.81 -12.06 10.31
C ASN A 323 3.96 -12.42 8.83
N ASP A 324 4.95 -11.87 8.11
CA ASP A 324 5.19 -12.24 6.71
C ASP A 324 5.76 -13.66 6.59
N PHE A 325 6.64 -14.06 7.51
CA PHE A 325 7.18 -15.43 7.56
C PHE A 325 6.15 -16.50 7.97
N LYS A 326 4.95 -16.12 8.43
CA LYS A 326 3.81 -17.04 8.70
C LYS A 326 2.84 -17.14 7.52
N ASP A 327 3.01 -16.28 6.53
CA ASP A 327 2.10 -16.13 5.41
C ASP A 327 2.60 -17.02 4.26
N ASN A 328 2.14 -18.27 4.27
CA ASN A 328 2.58 -19.29 3.30
C ASN A 328 2.37 -18.84 1.83
N SER A 329 1.42 -17.93 1.56
CA SER A 329 1.18 -17.39 0.21
C SER A 329 2.37 -16.60 -0.36
N LYS A 330 3.25 -16.07 0.49
CA LYS A 330 4.41 -15.26 0.09
C LYS A 330 5.68 -16.08 -0.16
N ASN A 331 5.69 -17.36 0.20
CA ASN A 331 6.82 -18.30 0.10
C ASN A 331 8.20 -17.70 0.47
N ILE A 332 8.29 -17.03 1.62
CA ILE A 332 9.52 -16.35 2.06
C ILE A 332 10.48 -17.35 2.72
N GLU A 333 11.68 -17.46 2.15
CA GLU A 333 12.84 -18.16 2.73
C GLU A 333 13.25 -17.50 4.05
N THR A 334 13.42 -18.29 5.11
CA THR A 334 13.64 -17.77 6.48
C THR A 334 15.01 -17.12 6.67
N GLY A 335 16.02 -17.49 5.89
CA GLY A 335 17.34 -16.84 5.89
C GLY A 335 17.35 -15.40 5.38
N VAL A 336 16.25 -14.87 4.84
CA VAL A 336 16.16 -13.50 4.30
C VAL A 336 15.69 -12.53 5.38
N PHE A 337 16.39 -11.39 5.54
CA PHE A 337 15.98 -10.30 6.43
C PHE A 337 15.23 -9.18 5.68
N LYS A 338 15.81 -8.73 4.57
CA LYS A 338 15.25 -7.69 3.70
C LYS A 338 15.58 -7.97 2.24
N MET A 339 14.70 -7.53 1.35
CA MET A 339 14.85 -7.66 -0.10
C MET A 339 14.80 -6.27 -0.74
N LEU A 340 15.49 -6.07 -1.86
CA LEU A 340 15.30 -4.85 -2.67
C LEU A 340 13.81 -4.74 -3.07
N ASN A 341 13.22 -3.56 -2.89
CA ASN A 341 11.79 -3.38 -3.14
C ASN A 341 11.47 -3.51 -4.65
N ASN A 342 10.37 -4.18 -5.02
CA ASN A 342 10.06 -4.58 -6.40
C ASN A 342 10.02 -3.42 -7.41
N LYS A 343 9.79 -2.17 -6.97
CA LYS A 343 9.84 -0.97 -7.84
C LYS A 343 11.25 -0.45 -8.14
N ASN A 344 12.25 -0.92 -7.38
CA ASN A 344 13.65 -0.54 -7.48
C ASN A 344 14.38 -1.71 -8.16
N LEU A 345 14.52 -1.65 -9.48
CA LEU A 345 15.03 -2.75 -10.29
C LEU A 345 16.53 -2.59 -10.56
N VAL A 346 17.18 -3.73 -10.79
CA VAL A 346 18.62 -3.87 -11.04
C VAL A 346 18.85 -4.91 -12.12
N PHE A 347 19.75 -4.60 -13.04
CA PHE A 347 20.21 -5.48 -14.10
C PHE A 347 21.73 -5.31 -14.25
N LEU A 348 22.34 -6.17 -15.07
CA LEU A 348 23.77 -6.09 -15.36
C LEU A 348 23.99 -5.51 -16.76
N SER A 349 24.96 -4.63 -16.93
CA SER A 349 25.32 -4.03 -18.22
C SER A 349 26.67 -3.34 -18.11
N PHE A 350 27.46 -3.33 -19.17
CA PHE A 350 28.70 -2.53 -19.21
C PHE A 350 28.42 -1.07 -19.60
N ASN A 351 27.60 -0.88 -20.64
CA ASN A 351 27.50 0.37 -21.41
C ASN A 351 26.63 1.46 -20.76
N ASP A 352 25.66 1.10 -19.90
CA ASP A 352 24.68 2.07 -19.38
C ASP A 352 25.26 3.13 -18.43
N LYS A 353 24.64 4.31 -18.46
CA LYS A 353 24.93 5.41 -17.53
C LYS A 353 24.09 5.25 -16.26
N ILE A 354 24.72 5.39 -15.09
CA ILE A 354 24.00 5.44 -13.81
C ILE A 354 23.49 6.89 -13.63
N PRO A 355 22.17 7.14 -13.56
CA PRO A 355 21.63 8.49 -13.37
C PRO A 355 21.94 9.02 -11.96
N LYS A 356 21.76 10.33 -11.74
CA LYS A 356 21.93 10.92 -10.40
C LYS A 356 20.67 10.72 -9.55
N ASN A 357 20.72 9.80 -8.59
CA ASN A 357 19.66 9.59 -7.60
C ASN A 357 20.26 9.52 -6.17
N LEU A 358 19.61 10.20 -5.22
CA LEU A 358 20.03 10.25 -3.81
C LEU A 358 19.83 8.91 -3.09
N TYR A 359 18.97 8.03 -3.58
CA TYR A 359 18.60 6.77 -2.94
C TYR A 359 19.54 5.59 -3.25
N TYR A 360 20.63 5.81 -4.01
CA TYR A 360 21.69 4.80 -4.22
C TYR A 360 22.73 4.75 -3.09
N GLU A 361 22.74 5.71 -2.16
CA GLU A 361 23.72 5.76 -1.06
C GLU A 361 23.48 4.66 -0.02
N VAL A 362 24.56 4.08 0.52
CA VAL A 362 24.49 3.03 1.55
C VAL A 362 24.07 3.64 2.88
N GLU A 363 22.80 3.44 3.27
CA GLU A 363 22.31 3.78 4.59
C GLU A 363 22.38 2.57 5.54
N ILE A 364 23.02 2.75 6.70
CA ILE A 364 23.18 1.74 7.76
C ILE A 364 22.54 2.28 9.05
N GLN A 365 21.88 1.39 9.80
CA GLN A 365 21.24 1.73 11.07
C GLN A 365 22.30 2.14 12.12
N PRO A 366 22.29 3.39 12.64
CA PRO A 366 23.27 3.81 13.63
C PRO A 366 23.04 3.11 14.98
N LEU A 367 24.13 2.82 15.68
CA LEU A 367 24.08 2.32 17.05
C LEU A 367 23.49 3.39 17.98
N THR A 368 22.37 3.08 18.63
CA THR A 368 21.68 3.99 19.56
C THR A 368 21.35 3.27 20.87
N LYS A 369 21.34 4.02 21.98
CA LYS A 369 21.00 3.47 23.30
C LYS A 369 19.64 2.77 23.27
N LEU A 370 19.51 1.63 23.95
CA LEU A 370 18.30 0.80 23.97
C LEU A 370 17.09 1.57 24.47
N SER A 371 17.25 2.38 25.51
CA SER A 371 16.22 3.26 26.07
C SER A 371 15.71 4.28 25.04
N LEU A 372 16.64 4.87 24.30
CA LEU A 372 16.39 5.85 23.24
C LEU A 372 15.87 5.19 21.96
N TYR A 373 16.17 3.92 21.68
CA TYR A 373 15.51 3.19 20.61
C TYR A 373 14.06 2.84 20.98
N ALA A 374 13.85 2.26 22.17
CA ALA A 374 12.54 1.86 22.66
C ALA A 374 11.55 3.04 22.79
N SER A 375 12.01 4.26 23.08
CA SER A 375 11.15 5.46 23.16
C SER A 375 10.69 6.01 21.80
N LYS A 376 11.37 5.64 20.70
CA LYS A 376 10.99 5.98 19.32
C LYS A 376 9.86 5.10 18.81
N ILE A 377 9.83 3.84 19.22
CA ILE A 377 8.82 2.84 18.84
C ILE A 377 7.67 2.72 19.85
N SER A 378 7.79 3.32 21.04
CA SER A 378 6.78 3.20 22.10
C SER A 378 5.49 3.97 21.77
N ASP A 379 4.44 3.25 21.41
CA ASP A 379 3.05 3.72 21.55
C ASP A 379 2.39 3.06 22.77
N LYS A 380 1.68 3.87 23.56
CA LYS A 380 0.85 3.38 24.68
C LYS A 380 -0.24 2.45 24.18
N LEU A 381 -0.82 2.71 23.00
CA LEU A 381 -1.95 1.96 22.45
C LEU A 381 -1.61 0.48 22.19
N LEU A 382 -0.35 0.14 21.89
CA LEU A 382 0.13 -1.24 21.76
C LEU A 382 0.00 -2.07 23.06
N ARG A 383 -0.23 -1.42 24.20
CA ARG A 383 -0.48 -2.07 25.50
C ARG A 383 -1.98 -2.26 25.80
N PHE A 384 -2.89 -1.96 24.86
CA PHE A 384 -4.34 -2.05 25.04
C PHE A 384 -4.78 -3.42 25.55
N PHE A 385 -4.37 -4.51 24.90
CA PHE A 385 -4.73 -5.89 25.31
C PHE A 385 -4.38 -6.21 26.77
N TYR A 386 -3.22 -5.73 27.24
CA TYR A 386 -2.73 -5.98 28.60
C TYR A 386 -3.39 -5.10 29.65
N LEU A 387 -3.78 -3.87 29.29
CA LEU A 387 -4.56 -3.00 30.16
C LEU A 387 -6.01 -3.48 30.25
N PHE A 388 -6.63 -3.88 29.14
CA PHE A 388 -7.93 -4.56 29.11
C PHE A 388 -7.93 -5.79 30.02
N LYS A 389 -6.98 -6.72 29.85
CA LYS A 389 -6.87 -7.94 30.68
C LYS A 389 -6.53 -7.70 32.15
N LYS A 390 -6.23 -6.47 32.58
CA LYS A 390 -5.98 -6.11 33.98
C LYS A 390 -7.08 -5.23 34.60
N LEU A 391 -7.77 -4.42 33.79
CA LEU A 391 -8.60 -3.30 34.27
C LEU A 391 -10.05 -3.34 33.74
N SER A 392 -10.42 -4.33 32.94
CA SER A 392 -11.73 -4.37 32.29
C SER A 392 -12.31 -5.78 32.23
N SER A 393 -13.61 -5.86 32.48
CA SER A 393 -14.42 -7.04 32.22
C SER A 393 -14.82 -7.13 30.74
N PRO A 394 -15.17 -8.32 30.23
CA PRO A 394 -15.89 -8.43 28.96
C PRO A 394 -17.33 -7.94 29.14
N ILE A 395 -17.77 -7.01 28.29
CA ILE A 395 -19.15 -6.49 28.31
C ILE A 395 -20.07 -7.51 27.64
N SER A 396 -21.16 -7.89 28.30
CA SER A 396 -22.19 -8.74 27.69
C SER A 396 -22.94 -7.98 26.59
N PRO A 397 -23.24 -8.62 25.44
CA PRO A 397 -24.05 -7.98 24.41
C PRO A 397 -25.46 -7.70 24.92
N VAL A 398 -26.12 -6.69 24.36
CA VAL A 398 -27.53 -6.38 24.66
C VAL A 398 -28.46 -7.43 24.07
N SER A 399 -29.39 -7.97 24.88
CA SER A 399 -30.47 -8.83 24.35
C SER A 399 -31.60 -7.98 23.74
N VAL A 400 -32.39 -8.55 22.84
CA VAL A 400 -33.53 -7.84 22.22
C VAL A 400 -34.59 -7.46 23.27
N GLU A 401 -34.75 -8.28 24.31
CA GLU A 401 -35.64 -8.03 25.45
C GLU A 401 -35.17 -6.81 26.26
N GLU A 402 -33.87 -6.74 26.59
CA GLU A 402 -33.28 -5.57 27.22
C GLU A 402 -33.40 -4.33 26.35
N LEU A 403 -33.20 -4.47 25.03
CA LEU A 403 -33.31 -3.38 24.07
C LEU A 403 -34.73 -2.80 24.08
N ASN A 404 -35.75 -3.67 24.09
CA ASN A 404 -37.16 -3.31 24.14
C ASN A 404 -37.55 -2.58 25.45
N HIS A 405 -36.92 -2.91 26.58
CA HIS A 405 -37.13 -2.19 27.84
C HIS A 405 -36.37 -0.86 27.93
N ASN A 406 -35.24 -0.71 27.23
CA ASN A 406 -34.42 0.50 27.25
C ASN A 406 -34.84 1.55 26.20
N ILE A 407 -35.37 1.14 25.06
CA ILE A 407 -35.86 2.03 24.01
C ILE A 407 -37.32 2.39 24.30
N LYS A 408 -37.56 3.68 24.56
CA LYS A 408 -38.91 4.23 24.81
C LYS A 408 -39.51 4.95 23.59
N ASP A 409 -38.72 5.16 22.55
CA ASP A 409 -39.10 5.84 21.33
C ASP A 409 -38.65 4.99 20.14
N PHE A 410 -39.61 4.35 19.48
CA PHE A 410 -39.41 3.52 18.30
C PHE A 410 -39.61 4.27 16.99
N ASN A 411 -39.93 5.58 17.05
CA ASN A 411 -40.14 6.37 15.84
C ASN A 411 -38.85 6.51 15.03
N PHE A 412 -38.99 6.58 13.71
CA PHE A 412 -37.87 6.92 12.85
C PHE A 412 -37.47 8.40 13.05
N LYS A 413 -36.17 8.65 13.12
CA LYS A 413 -35.61 9.97 13.43
C LYS A 413 -35.67 10.87 12.21
N GLU A 414 -36.77 11.58 12.06
CA GLU A 414 -36.96 12.58 11.01
C GLU A 414 -36.24 13.91 11.34
N ALA A 415 -35.82 14.62 10.30
CA ALA A 415 -35.36 16.01 10.40
C ALA A 415 -36.55 16.90 10.77
N LYS A 416 -36.39 17.79 11.77
CA LYS A 416 -37.52 18.62 12.27
C LYS A 416 -37.35 20.11 11.98
N ASN A 417 -36.19 20.54 11.49
CA ASN A 417 -35.86 21.93 11.21
C ASN A 417 -35.07 22.05 9.92
N GLU A 418 -35.20 23.17 9.22
CA GLU A 418 -34.26 23.57 8.17
C GLU A 418 -32.94 24.09 8.76
N VAL A 419 -31.87 24.05 7.95
CA VAL A 419 -30.52 24.43 8.37
C VAL A 419 -30.35 25.96 8.41
N LYS A 420 -30.00 26.50 9.58
CA LYS A 420 -29.87 27.95 9.83
C LYS A 420 -28.51 28.49 9.38
N CYS A 421 -28.44 28.96 8.13
CA CYS A 421 -27.19 29.42 7.51
C CYS A 421 -26.49 30.63 8.16
N GLN A 422 -27.17 31.40 9.01
CA GLN A 422 -26.62 32.61 9.65
C GLN A 422 -25.29 32.39 10.39
N ASN A 423 -25.09 31.19 10.97
CA ASN A 423 -23.90 30.85 11.75
C ASN A 423 -22.88 29.99 10.98
N VAL A 424 -23.15 29.64 9.72
CA VAL A 424 -22.33 28.70 8.93
C VAL A 424 -21.26 29.47 8.15
N LYS A 425 -20.07 29.65 8.74
CA LYS A 425 -18.93 30.30 8.05
C LYS A 425 -18.61 29.57 6.74
N LYS A 426 -18.60 30.26 5.59
CA LYS A 426 -18.09 29.71 4.32
C LYS A 426 -16.64 29.28 4.50
N SER A 427 -16.35 28.02 4.16
CA SER A 427 -15.03 27.44 4.42
C SER A 427 -14.68 26.26 3.50
N LEU A 428 -15.69 25.51 3.01
CA LEU A 428 -15.52 24.58 1.91
C LEU A 428 -15.24 25.34 0.59
N GLN A 429 -14.25 24.89 -0.17
CA GLN A 429 -13.94 25.36 -1.53
C GLN A 429 -13.95 24.13 -2.44
N LEU A 430 -14.91 24.05 -3.38
CA LEU A 430 -15.10 22.90 -4.28
C LEU A 430 -14.29 23.01 -5.59
N GLU A 431 -13.60 24.12 -5.81
CA GLU A 431 -12.83 24.42 -7.03
C GLU A 431 -11.51 23.62 -7.15
N LEU A 432 -11.02 23.03 -6.05
CA LEU A 432 -9.71 22.39 -5.98
C LEU A 432 -9.77 20.93 -6.41
N ASP A 433 -8.78 20.49 -7.15
CA ASP A 433 -8.49 19.08 -7.44
C ASP A 433 -8.20 18.27 -6.16
N VAL A 434 -8.55 16.97 -6.21
CA VAL A 434 -8.33 16.05 -5.09
C VAL A 434 -6.83 15.84 -4.82
N GLU A 435 -5.98 15.90 -5.86
CA GLU A 435 -4.51 15.79 -5.80
C GLU A 435 -3.89 16.88 -4.92
N THR A 436 -4.22 18.14 -5.17
CA THR A 436 -3.79 19.29 -4.35
C THR A 436 -4.34 19.18 -2.93
N MET A 437 -5.58 18.74 -2.75
CA MET A 437 -6.17 18.51 -1.41
C MET A 437 -5.41 17.43 -0.62
N LYS A 438 -5.04 16.31 -1.25
CA LYS A 438 -4.17 15.26 -0.68
C LYS A 438 -2.81 15.84 -0.26
N GLY A 439 -2.19 16.64 -1.12
CA GLY A 439 -0.90 17.29 -0.85
C GLY A 439 -0.94 18.21 0.38
N ILE A 440 -1.90 19.13 0.42
CA ILE A 440 -2.00 20.16 1.48
C ILE A 440 -2.41 19.53 2.83
N VAL A 441 -3.24 18.49 2.86
CA VAL A 441 -3.52 17.74 4.11
C VAL A 441 -2.29 16.96 4.60
N THR A 442 -1.52 16.36 3.69
CA THR A 442 -0.26 15.69 4.03
C THR A 442 0.73 16.66 4.67
N GLU A 443 0.89 17.84 4.07
CA GLU A 443 1.76 18.92 4.56
C GLU A 443 1.29 19.47 5.92
N LYS A 444 -0.03 19.68 6.10
CA LYS A 444 -0.63 20.07 7.39
C LYS A 444 -0.31 19.06 8.49
N ILE A 445 -0.45 17.76 8.20
CA ILE A 445 -0.15 16.70 9.16
C ILE A 445 1.35 16.63 9.44
N CYS A 446 2.22 16.84 8.44
CA CYS A 446 3.66 16.99 8.68
C CYS A 446 3.95 18.12 9.68
N LYS A 447 3.39 19.32 9.49
CA LYS A 447 3.59 20.46 10.41
C LYS A 447 3.02 20.21 11.82
N ILE A 448 1.98 19.38 11.96
CA ILE A 448 1.52 18.88 13.27
C ILE A 448 2.58 17.94 13.90
N ILE A 449 3.11 16.98 13.14
CA ILE A 449 4.18 16.06 13.59
C ILE A 449 5.45 16.84 13.98
N GLU A 450 5.84 17.83 13.18
CA GLU A 450 6.97 18.73 13.45
C GLU A 450 6.82 19.40 14.81
N SER A 451 5.67 20.07 15.05
CA SER A 451 5.38 20.76 16.31
C SER A 451 5.48 19.82 17.52
N HIS A 452 4.97 18.59 17.40
CA HIS A 452 5.06 17.57 18.46
C HIS A 452 6.44 16.92 18.61
N SER A 453 7.29 16.97 17.57
CA SER A 453 8.67 16.48 17.63
C SER A 453 9.64 17.49 18.26
N LEU A 454 9.38 18.79 18.04
CA LEU A 454 10.19 19.92 18.52
C LEU A 454 9.85 20.32 19.96
N ALA A 455 8.58 20.21 20.38
CA ALA A 455 8.07 20.60 21.70
C ALA A 455 8.61 19.78 22.91
N LYS A 456 9.74 19.07 22.75
CA LYS A 456 10.47 18.37 23.82
C LYS A 456 11.95 18.75 23.94
N GLN A 457 12.46 19.66 23.09
CA GLN A 457 13.80 20.23 23.27
C GLN A 457 13.83 21.42 24.25
N VAL A 458 12.67 22.02 24.53
CA VAL A 458 12.53 23.16 25.44
C VAL A 458 12.25 22.67 26.87
N HIS A 459 13.24 22.83 27.75
CA HIS A 459 13.21 22.68 29.21
C HIS A 459 12.36 21.53 29.81
N LYS A 460 13.03 20.44 30.20
CA LYS A 460 12.84 19.83 31.53
C LYS A 460 14.16 19.38 32.13
N GLU A 461 14.32 19.66 33.42
CA GLU A 461 15.46 19.23 34.23
C GLU A 461 15.52 17.70 34.35
N ILE A 462 16.68 17.20 34.79
CA ILE A 462 16.96 15.77 34.96
C ILE A 462 15.90 15.15 35.91
N PRO A 463 15.02 14.26 35.45
CA PRO A 463 14.02 13.67 36.32
C PRO A 463 14.70 12.70 37.29
N SER A 464 14.69 13.00 38.58
CA SER A 464 15.14 12.15 39.70
C SER A 464 14.25 10.92 39.95
N LYS A 465 13.46 10.53 38.94
CA LYS A 465 12.56 9.38 38.93
C LYS A 465 12.91 8.52 37.72
N PRO A 466 12.76 7.19 37.77
CA PRO A 466 13.26 6.29 36.73
C PRO A 466 12.76 6.70 35.34
N LEU A 467 13.64 6.60 34.33
CA LEU A 467 13.30 6.74 32.91
C LEU A 467 12.36 5.60 32.47
N ILE A 468 11.09 5.73 32.83
CA ILE A 468 10.00 4.88 32.34
C ILE A 468 9.74 5.29 30.90
N ILE A 469 9.91 4.35 29.96
CA ILE A 469 9.77 4.56 28.51
C ILE A 469 8.30 4.78 28.14
N HIS A 470 7.80 5.97 28.49
CA HIS A 470 6.43 6.43 28.30
C HIS A 470 6.42 7.83 27.69
N ASP A 471 7.26 8.02 26.65
CA ASP A 471 7.27 9.23 25.85
C ASP A 471 6.07 9.23 24.88
N LYS A 472 4.88 9.28 25.47
CA LYS A 472 3.56 9.10 24.84
C LYS A 472 3.38 10.06 23.66
N ILE A 473 2.77 9.53 22.60
CA ILE A 473 2.08 10.32 21.58
C ILE A 473 1.08 11.25 22.28
N ALA A 474 1.06 12.52 21.88
CA ALA A 474 0.12 13.50 22.39
C ALA A 474 -1.34 13.03 22.20
N LYS A 475 -2.17 13.19 23.24
CA LYS A 475 -3.63 13.08 23.08
C LYS A 475 -4.10 14.09 22.03
N LYS A 476 -5.20 13.79 21.33
CA LYS A 476 -5.76 14.51 20.16
C LYS A 476 -5.06 14.23 18.84
N PHE A 477 -3.79 13.82 18.81
CA PHE A 477 -3.05 13.60 17.55
C PHE A 477 -3.75 12.62 16.59
N ARG A 478 -4.26 11.48 17.08
CA ARG A 478 -5.01 10.52 16.24
C ARG A 478 -6.34 11.09 15.74
N ILE A 479 -7.00 11.91 16.55
CA ILE A 479 -8.24 12.60 16.17
C ILE A 479 -7.95 13.55 15.01
N GLN A 480 -6.84 14.31 15.06
CA GLN A 480 -6.42 15.17 13.95
C GLN A 480 -6.14 14.37 12.67
N CYS A 481 -5.36 13.27 12.75
CA CYS A 481 -5.11 12.41 11.59
C CYS A 481 -6.39 11.84 10.98
N ILE A 482 -7.30 11.31 11.79
CA ILE A 482 -8.56 10.69 11.32
C ILE A 482 -9.52 11.76 10.75
N VAL A 483 -9.72 12.88 11.45
CA VAL A 483 -10.62 13.97 10.98
C VAL A 483 -10.11 14.58 9.67
N LEU A 484 -8.82 14.88 9.56
CA LEU A 484 -8.25 15.44 8.33
C LEU A 484 -8.26 14.44 7.17
N SER A 485 -7.97 13.16 7.44
CA SER A 485 -8.03 12.13 6.39
C SER A 485 -9.46 11.87 5.92
N ALA A 486 -10.43 11.81 6.83
CA ALA A 486 -11.84 11.64 6.49
C ALA A 486 -12.42 12.87 5.78
N PHE A 487 -11.91 14.08 6.06
CA PHE A 487 -12.25 15.28 5.30
C PHE A 487 -11.84 15.16 3.82
N VAL A 488 -10.65 14.63 3.50
CA VAL A 488 -10.23 14.43 2.09
C VAL A 488 -11.05 13.34 1.40
N GLU A 489 -11.35 12.22 2.06
CA GLU A 489 -12.20 11.17 1.48
C GLU A 489 -13.62 11.69 1.21
N ALA A 490 -14.20 12.46 2.13
CA ALA A 490 -15.49 13.10 1.93
C ALA A 490 -15.46 14.15 0.81
N TYR A 491 -14.38 14.94 0.71
CA TYR A 491 -14.14 15.90 -0.39
C TYR A 491 -14.12 15.19 -1.76
N ASN A 492 -13.39 14.08 -1.85
CA ASN A 492 -13.29 13.24 -3.04
C ASN A 492 -14.65 12.64 -3.43
N ILE A 493 -15.38 12.04 -2.48
CA ILE A 493 -16.73 11.50 -2.72
C ILE A 493 -17.68 12.59 -3.22
N VAL A 494 -17.67 13.78 -2.60
CA VAL A 494 -18.52 14.92 -3.01
C VAL A 494 -18.19 15.38 -4.43
N ARG A 495 -16.90 15.56 -4.78
CA ARG A 495 -16.51 15.99 -6.14
C ARG A 495 -16.80 14.94 -7.21
N GLN A 496 -16.66 13.66 -6.90
CA GLN A 496 -17.04 12.57 -7.82
C GLN A 496 -18.55 12.53 -8.07
N ILE A 497 -19.40 12.69 -7.04
CA ILE A 497 -20.87 12.73 -7.22
C ILE A 497 -21.31 13.99 -8.01
N LEU A 498 -20.55 15.08 -7.95
CA LEU A 498 -20.80 16.30 -8.75
C LEU A 498 -20.15 16.27 -10.14
N ASN A 499 -19.52 15.15 -10.56
CA ASN A 499 -18.79 15.04 -11.83
C ASN A 499 -17.71 16.12 -12.03
N LEU A 500 -17.10 16.60 -10.94
CA LEU A 500 -16.03 17.63 -10.96
C LEU A 500 -14.63 17.03 -11.16
N GLU A 501 -14.52 15.70 -11.22
CA GLU A 501 -13.28 14.96 -11.51
C GLU A 501 -13.33 14.34 -12.91
N SER A 502 -12.19 14.29 -13.60
CA SER A 502 -12.08 13.56 -14.87
C SER A 502 -12.11 12.05 -14.62
N ILE A 503 -12.88 11.32 -15.43
CA ILE A 503 -12.99 9.85 -15.36
C ILE A 503 -11.59 9.19 -15.49
N LEU A 504 -10.69 9.81 -16.26
CA LEU A 504 -9.32 9.33 -16.48
C LEU A 504 -8.36 9.58 -15.29
N SER A 505 -8.76 10.38 -14.29
CA SER A 505 -7.95 10.71 -13.11
C SER A 505 -8.64 10.42 -11.77
N LEU A 506 -9.71 9.61 -11.77
CA LEU A 506 -10.42 9.24 -10.55
C LEU A 506 -9.51 8.54 -9.55
N THR A 507 -9.44 9.07 -8.31
CA THR A 507 -8.66 8.44 -7.25
C THR A 507 -9.55 7.75 -6.21
N ARG A 508 -9.22 6.49 -5.91
CA ARG A 508 -9.83 5.72 -4.81
C ARG A 508 -8.95 5.82 -3.55
N TYR A 509 -9.60 5.90 -2.39
CA TYR A 509 -8.97 5.81 -1.07
C TYR A 509 -7.82 6.82 -0.86
N THR A 510 -8.13 8.12 -0.81
CA THR A 510 -7.15 9.19 -0.54
C THR A 510 -6.40 8.99 0.78
N SER A 511 -7.00 8.32 1.77
CA SER A 511 -6.34 7.89 3.01
C SER A 511 -5.16 6.93 2.78
N LEU A 512 -5.14 6.20 1.67
CA LEU A 512 -4.03 5.30 1.34
C LEU A 512 -2.79 6.07 0.87
N TYR A 513 -2.95 7.27 0.28
CA TYR A 513 -1.82 8.16 0.03
C TYR A 513 -1.16 8.56 1.35
N LEU A 514 -1.97 9.02 2.32
CA LEU A 514 -1.52 9.36 3.67
C LEU A 514 -0.86 8.15 4.38
N HIS A 515 -1.44 6.94 4.25
CA HIS A 515 -0.86 5.71 4.80
C HIS A 515 0.54 5.42 4.24
N LYS A 516 0.68 5.40 2.91
CA LYS A 516 1.97 5.12 2.23
C LYS A 516 3.00 6.20 2.55
N PHE A 517 2.62 7.47 2.48
CA PHE A 517 3.49 8.60 2.78
C PHE A 517 4.00 8.57 4.23
N PHE A 518 3.12 8.39 5.23
CA PHE A 518 3.56 8.34 6.63
C PHE A 518 4.29 7.06 7.03
N ASN A 519 4.32 6.02 6.19
CA ASN A 519 5.24 4.89 6.32
C ASN A 519 6.67 5.22 5.81
N SER A 520 6.82 6.15 4.86
CA SER A 520 8.10 6.48 4.22
C SER A 520 8.71 7.82 4.67
N VAL A 521 7.92 8.72 5.28
CA VAL A 521 8.29 10.14 5.50
C VAL A 521 9.63 10.37 6.21
N THR A 522 10.01 9.54 7.19
CA THR A 522 11.29 9.67 7.89
C THR A 522 12.51 9.25 7.07
N SER A 523 12.29 8.70 5.87
CA SER A 523 13.31 8.23 4.93
C SER A 523 13.33 9.03 3.61
N LEU A 524 12.39 9.97 3.41
CA LEU A 524 12.39 10.88 2.26
C LEU A 524 13.51 11.91 2.43
N LYS A 525 14.52 11.89 1.54
CA LYS A 525 15.64 12.83 1.60
C LYS A 525 15.15 14.24 1.22
N GLY A 526 15.48 15.23 2.04
CA GLY A 526 15.04 16.63 1.87
C GLY A 526 13.75 17.00 2.61
N ASN A 527 13.00 16.03 3.16
CA ASN A 527 11.90 16.30 4.09
C ASN A 527 12.46 16.69 5.47
N PHE A 528 11.84 17.66 6.17
CA PHE A 528 12.26 18.07 7.53
C PHE A 528 12.20 16.92 8.55
N LEU A 529 11.33 15.93 8.32
CA LEU A 529 11.20 14.73 9.16
C LEU A 529 12.24 13.63 8.85
N TYR A 530 13.12 13.84 7.86
CA TYR A 530 14.18 12.88 7.49
C TYR A 530 15.08 12.57 8.68
N LYS A 531 15.20 11.28 9.02
CA LYS A 531 15.92 10.75 10.20
C LYS A 531 15.50 11.36 11.55
N ASN A 532 14.42 12.16 11.62
CA ASN A 532 13.85 12.66 12.86
C ASN A 532 13.20 11.51 13.64
N ALA A 533 13.96 10.95 14.56
CA ALA A 533 13.57 9.75 15.28
C ALA A 533 12.37 9.96 16.24
N ASN A 534 12.08 11.20 16.63
CA ASN A 534 10.87 11.52 17.41
C ASN A 534 9.61 11.52 16.54
N ALA A 535 9.73 11.84 15.25
CA ALA A 535 8.63 11.84 14.30
C ALA A 535 8.11 10.43 13.98
N LEU A 536 8.99 9.41 14.02
CA LEU A 536 8.70 8.03 13.61
C LEU A 536 7.44 7.45 14.27
N LYS A 537 7.26 7.60 15.59
CA LYS A 537 6.04 7.15 16.30
C LYS A 537 4.77 7.91 15.88
N TYR A 538 4.87 9.22 15.62
CA TYR A 538 3.73 10.02 15.19
C TYR A 538 3.33 9.65 13.76
N ALA A 539 4.29 9.53 12.85
CA ALA A 539 4.07 9.06 11.48
C ALA A 539 3.45 7.64 11.47
N ALA A 540 4.04 6.68 12.19
CA ALA A 540 3.52 5.32 12.29
C ALA A 540 2.13 5.22 12.95
N ALA A 541 1.82 6.09 13.92
CA ALA A 541 0.49 6.15 14.53
C ALA A 541 -0.55 6.80 13.60
N CYS A 542 -0.17 7.83 12.84
CA CYS A 542 -1.02 8.46 11.84
C CYS A 542 -1.33 7.50 10.69
N SER A 543 -0.30 6.86 10.11
CA SER A 543 -0.40 5.82 9.09
C SER A 543 -1.38 4.70 9.45
N LYS A 544 -1.30 4.17 10.68
CA LYS A 544 -2.23 3.13 11.16
C LYS A 544 -3.65 3.66 11.38
N ALA A 545 -3.79 4.92 11.80
CA ALA A 545 -5.08 5.52 12.08
C ALA A 545 -5.87 5.85 10.79
N VAL A 546 -5.22 6.41 9.76
CA VAL A 546 -5.90 6.79 8.51
C VAL A 546 -6.46 5.59 7.74
N LEU A 547 -5.88 4.40 7.88
CA LEU A 547 -6.39 3.16 7.25
C LEU A 547 -7.81 2.78 7.73
N HIS A 548 -8.23 3.23 8.92
CA HIS A 548 -9.59 3.00 9.42
C HIS A 548 -10.64 3.90 8.77
N VAL A 549 -10.27 5.00 8.10
CA VAL A 549 -11.21 5.91 7.44
C VAL A 549 -11.95 5.25 6.27
N PRO A 550 -11.27 4.70 5.23
CA PRO A 550 -11.97 4.05 4.12
C PRO A 550 -12.67 2.75 4.56
N ALA A 551 -12.20 2.12 5.65
CA ALA A 551 -12.86 0.97 6.28
C ALA A 551 -14.26 1.28 6.84
N VAL A 552 -14.56 2.54 7.16
CA VAL A 552 -15.90 2.99 7.57
C VAL A 552 -16.67 3.58 6.39
N LEU A 553 -16.03 4.41 5.55
CA LEU A 553 -16.73 5.12 4.46
C LEU A 553 -17.19 4.21 3.30
N TYR A 554 -16.38 3.22 2.91
CA TYR A 554 -16.63 2.41 1.71
C TYR A 554 -17.06 0.96 2.02
N LYS A 555 -17.50 0.68 3.26
CA LYS A 555 -17.82 -0.68 3.70
C LYS A 555 -18.92 -1.31 2.82
N ARG A 556 -18.61 -2.43 2.18
CA ARG A 556 -19.55 -3.16 1.30
C ARG A 556 -20.62 -3.89 2.12
N ASN A 557 -21.84 -3.96 1.57
CA ASN A 557 -22.95 -4.72 2.15
C ASN A 557 -22.73 -6.24 1.93
N ILE A 558 -23.32 -7.07 2.79
CA ILE A 558 -23.25 -8.54 2.73
C ILE A 558 -24.18 -9.09 1.63
N TYR A 559 -25.31 -8.42 1.38
CA TYR A 559 -26.32 -8.85 0.40
C TYR A 559 -25.93 -8.48 -1.04
N VAL A 560 -25.61 -7.20 -1.28
CA VAL A 560 -25.13 -6.67 -2.56
C VAL A 560 -23.74 -6.06 -2.35
N ALA A 561 -22.70 -6.75 -2.82
CA ALA A 561 -21.30 -6.47 -2.50
C ALA A 561 -20.62 -5.47 -3.47
N GLU A 562 -21.36 -4.44 -3.88
CA GLU A 562 -20.95 -3.45 -4.88
C GLU A 562 -20.12 -2.29 -4.31
N THR A 563 -19.69 -1.36 -5.17
CA THR A 563 -19.09 -0.07 -4.77
C THR A 563 -20.08 1.07 -4.93
N PHE A 564 -20.23 1.90 -3.89
CA PHE A 564 -21.14 3.05 -3.87
C PHE A 564 -20.39 4.35 -3.53
N LEU A 565 -21.00 5.49 -3.88
CA LEU A 565 -20.57 6.82 -3.45
C LEU A 565 -21.67 7.45 -2.55
N SER A 566 -21.36 7.57 -1.26
CA SER A 566 -22.23 8.15 -0.21
C SER A 566 -21.40 8.44 1.04
N LEU A 567 -21.76 9.47 1.81
CA LEU A 567 -21.09 9.78 3.08
C LEU A 567 -21.64 8.99 4.29
N TYR A 568 -22.68 8.15 4.10
CA TYR A 568 -23.30 7.39 5.20
C TYR A 568 -23.47 5.88 4.95
N LEU A 569 -23.61 5.42 3.71
CA LEU A 569 -23.92 4.01 3.43
C LEU A 569 -22.86 3.04 3.99
N GLY A 570 -21.58 3.41 3.98
CA GLY A 570 -20.53 2.61 4.60
C GLY A 570 -20.69 2.45 6.11
N LEU A 571 -21.12 3.51 6.82
CA LEU A 571 -21.42 3.39 8.24
C LEU A 571 -22.62 2.44 8.47
N SER A 572 -23.67 2.55 7.64
CA SER A 572 -24.82 1.65 7.70
C SER A 572 -24.49 0.19 7.42
N ASN A 573 -23.65 -0.08 6.42
CA ASN A 573 -23.15 -1.42 6.09
C ASN A 573 -22.17 -1.97 7.15
N LEU A 574 -21.53 -1.11 7.96
CA LEU A 574 -20.62 -1.50 9.03
C LEU A 574 -21.34 -1.96 10.30
N VAL A 575 -22.50 -1.34 10.61
CA VAL A 575 -23.29 -1.62 11.82
C VAL A 575 -24.64 -2.28 11.54
N SER A 576 -24.93 -2.62 10.28
CA SER A 576 -26.19 -3.23 9.81
C SER A 576 -27.45 -2.45 10.21
N SER A 577 -27.39 -1.10 10.18
CA SER A 577 -28.52 -0.25 10.59
C SER A 577 -28.50 1.13 9.90
N ASN A 578 -29.68 1.77 9.78
CA ASN A 578 -29.83 3.08 9.13
C ASN A 578 -29.78 4.23 10.15
N PRO A 579 -29.24 5.42 9.83
CA PRO A 579 -29.09 6.52 10.79
C PRO A 579 -30.41 7.00 11.42
N SER A 580 -31.51 6.89 10.67
CA SER A 580 -32.85 7.22 11.12
C SER A 580 -33.48 6.16 12.05
N SER A 581 -32.89 4.97 12.19
CA SER A 581 -33.42 3.90 13.04
C SER A 581 -33.27 4.23 14.53
N PRO A 582 -34.25 3.90 15.40
CA PRO A 582 -34.09 3.98 16.86
C PRO A 582 -32.97 3.08 17.39
N PHE A 583 -32.59 2.03 16.66
CA PHE A 583 -31.57 1.05 17.06
C PHE A 583 -30.12 1.45 16.71
N PHE A 584 -29.92 2.54 15.96
CA PHE A 584 -28.64 2.87 15.32
C PHE A 584 -27.46 3.05 16.31
N GLU A 585 -27.69 3.72 17.44
CA GLU A 585 -26.67 3.96 18.46
C GLU A 585 -26.28 2.68 19.19
N PHE A 586 -27.25 1.79 19.46
CA PHE A 586 -26.98 0.48 20.04
C PHE A 586 -26.20 -0.41 19.06
N ALA A 587 -26.53 -0.39 17.77
CA ALA A 587 -25.79 -1.12 16.74
C ALA A 587 -24.32 -0.65 16.64
N ILE A 588 -24.07 0.66 16.70
CA ILE A 588 -22.69 1.22 16.79
C ILE A 588 -21.98 0.74 18.06
N MET A 589 -22.66 0.73 19.20
CA MET A 589 -22.06 0.34 20.48
C MET A 589 -21.73 -1.16 20.54
N GLU A 590 -22.63 -2.03 20.08
CA GLU A 590 -22.39 -3.47 20.02
C GLU A 590 -21.27 -3.82 19.02
N PHE A 591 -21.23 -3.17 17.86
CA PHE A 591 -20.11 -3.28 16.93
C PHE A 591 -18.76 -2.98 17.62
N LEU A 592 -18.69 -1.90 18.41
CA LEU A 592 -17.50 -1.53 19.18
C LEU A 592 -17.18 -2.53 20.30
N VAL A 593 -18.19 -3.06 21.00
CA VAL A 593 -18.04 -4.12 22.01
C VAL A 593 -17.39 -5.37 21.42
N THR A 594 -17.72 -5.75 20.17
CA THR A 594 -17.07 -6.91 19.52
C THR A 594 -15.55 -6.76 19.35
N TYR A 595 -15.00 -5.54 19.35
CA TYR A 595 -13.56 -5.27 19.33
C TYR A 595 -12.98 -5.06 20.74
N PHE A 596 -13.74 -4.41 21.62
CA PHE A 596 -13.38 -4.21 23.03
C PHE A 596 -13.16 -5.55 23.74
N ASN A 597 -14.11 -6.48 23.63
CA ASN A 597 -14.06 -7.80 24.29
C ASN A 597 -12.89 -8.68 23.79
N LYS A 598 -12.43 -8.47 22.57
CA LYS A 598 -11.23 -9.13 22.00
C LYS A 598 -9.92 -8.53 22.53
N GLY A 599 -9.99 -7.43 23.29
CA GLY A 599 -8.85 -6.67 23.79
C GLY A 599 -8.06 -6.00 22.66
N SER A 600 -8.71 -5.53 21.59
CA SER A 600 -8.04 -4.91 20.44
C SER A 600 -8.13 -3.38 20.45
N GLU A 601 -6.99 -2.77 20.17
CA GLU A 601 -6.82 -1.35 19.88
C GLU A 601 -7.71 -0.81 18.74
N LYS A 602 -8.18 -1.70 17.83
CA LYS A 602 -9.11 -1.34 16.75
C LYS A 602 -10.38 -0.64 17.26
N PHE A 603 -10.84 -0.98 18.47
CA PHE A 603 -11.95 -0.29 19.14
C PHE A 603 -11.76 1.24 19.18
N VAL A 604 -10.58 1.70 19.59
CA VAL A 604 -10.28 3.14 19.75
C VAL A 604 -10.29 3.84 18.40
N LEU A 605 -9.72 3.21 17.37
CA LEU A 605 -9.64 3.77 16.02
C LEU A 605 -11.00 3.80 15.31
N TYR A 606 -11.81 2.75 15.44
CA TYR A 606 -13.18 2.74 14.92
C TYR A 606 -14.09 3.75 15.61
N LEU A 607 -14.04 3.87 16.95
CA LEU A 607 -14.84 4.86 17.69
C LEU A 607 -14.55 6.29 17.22
N ILE A 608 -13.27 6.66 17.08
CA ILE A 608 -12.89 7.98 16.58
C ILE A 608 -13.38 8.16 15.14
N THR A 609 -13.21 7.16 14.28
CA THR A 609 -13.59 7.25 12.86
C THR A 609 -15.10 7.38 12.66
N ILE A 610 -15.91 6.56 13.34
CA ILE A 610 -17.38 6.62 13.26
C ILE A 610 -17.89 8.00 13.67
N LEU A 611 -17.39 8.54 14.78
CA LEU A 611 -17.74 9.89 15.22
C LEU A 611 -17.24 10.96 14.23
N SER A 612 -16.05 10.83 13.67
CA SER A 612 -15.53 11.73 12.63
C SER A 612 -16.41 11.75 11.36
N VAL A 613 -16.89 10.60 10.90
CA VAL A 613 -17.81 10.50 9.75
C VAL A 613 -19.15 11.17 10.05
N LEU A 614 -19.70 11.01 11.26
CA LEU A 614 -20.92 11.70 11.69
C LEU A 614 -20.75 13.23 11.75
N HIS A 615 -19.63 13.72 12.31
CA HIS A 615 -19.30 15.16 12.31
C HIS A 615 -19.12 15.71 10.90
N LEU A 616 -18.49 14.95 9.99
CA LEU A 616 -18.30 15.37 8.61
C LEU A 616 -19.59 15.38 7.79
N ASN A 617 -20.55 14.49 8.06
CA ASN A 617 -21.89 14.58 7.47
C ASN A 617 -22.56 15.92 7.81
N ILE A 618 -22.54 16.33 9.09
CA ILE A 618 -23.07 17.64 9.53
C ILE A 618 -22.35 18.77 8.78
N TYR A 619 -21.02 18.78 8.83
CA TYR A 619 -20.20 19.84 8.22
C TYR A 619 -20.45 19.98 6.71
N TYR A 620 -20.43 18.89 5.94
CA TYR A 620 -20.65 18.96 4.48
C TYR A 620 -22.09 19.37 4.15
N TYR A 621 -23.09 18.85 4.87
CA TYR A 621 -24.50 19.23 4.66
C TYR A 621 -24.71 20.73 4.88
N GLU A 622 -24.21 21.29 5.99
CA GLU A 622 -24.31 22.71 6.30
C GLU A 622 -23.57 23.58 5.29
N GLN A 623 -22.33 23.23 4.92
CA GLN A 623 -21.56 24.01 3.94
C GLN A 623 -22.21 24.01 2.56
N ILE A 624 -22.69 22.87 2.08
CA ILE A 624 -23.27 22.75 0.73
C ILE A 624 -24.64 23.43 0.67
N PHE A 625 -25.53 23.19 1.65
CA PHE A 625 -26.84 23.83 1.70
C PHE A 625 -26.76 25.36 1.72
N CYS A 626 -25.81 25.92 2.49
CA CYS A 626 -25.69 27.36 2.67
C CYS A 626 -24.90 28.07 1.56
N HIS A 627 -23.84 27.45 1.03
CA HIS A 627 -22.87 28.13 0.15
C HIS A 627 -22.78 27.58 -1.28
N PHE A 628 -23.43 26.44 -1.57
CA PHE A 628 -23.38 25.75 -2.87
C PHE A 628 -24.77 25.19 -3.24
N LYS A 629 -25.80 26.05 -3.17
CA LYS A 629 -27.22 25.67 -3.34
C LYS A 629 -27.51 24.88 -4.63
N GLU A 630 -26.84 25.21 -5.73
CA GLU A 630 -26.96 24.53 -7.03
C GLU A 630 -26.54 23.04 -6.96
N HIS A 631 -25.56 22.71 -6.12
CA HIS A 631 -25.06 21.34 -5.93
C HIS A 631 -25.82 20.57 -4.84
N PHE A 632 -26.65 21.25 -4.04
CA PHE A 632 -27.32 20.63 -2.90
C PHE A 632 -28.35 19.55 -3.28
N PRO A 633 -29.22 19.71 -4.30
CA PRO A 633 -30.22 18.69 -4.68
C PRO A 633 -29.59 17.32 -4.96
N THR A 634 -28.51 17.29 -5.75
CA THR A 634 -27.76 16.08 -6.13
C THR A 634 -27.14 15.36 -4.93
N LEU A 635 -26.74 16.11 -3.89
CA LEU A 635 -26.04 15.59 -2.72
C LEU A 635 -26.93 15.36 -1.50
N LYS A 636 -28.15 15.94 -1.45
CA LYS A 636 -29.10 15.86 -0.33
C LYS A 636 -29.39 14.42 0.10
N THR A 637 -29.47 13.48 -0.85
CA THR A 637 -29.75 12.06 -0.62
C THR A 637 -28.51 11.22 -0.27
N LYS A 638 -27.31 11.82 -0.28
CA LYS A 638 -26.03 11.13 -0.06
C LYS A 638 -25.39 11.46 1.29
N MET A 639 -26.09 12.22 2.15
CA MET A 639 -25.62 12.73 3.45
C MET A 639 -26.71 12.63 4.53
N ILE A 640 -26.31 12.54 5.80
CA ILE A 640 -27.22 12.58 6.97
C ILE A 640 -27.56 14.04 7.31
N HIS A 641 -28.85 14.33 7.56
CA HIS A 641 -29.29 15.67 7.99
C HIS A 641 -28.68 16.07 9.36
N PRO A 642 -28.25 17.33 9.56
CA PRO A 642 -27.65 17.83 10.80
C PRO A 642 -28.42 17.48 12.08
N ASP A 643 -29.74 17.66 12.12
CA ASP A 643 -30.59 17.23 13.25
C ASP A 643 -30.38 15.76 13.66
N ILE A 644 -30.36 14.85 12.68
CA ILE A 644 -30.31 13.41 12.91
C ILE A 644 -28.91 13.03 13.40
N ALA A 645 -27.86 13.51 12.73
CA ALA A 645 -26.49 13.27 13.13
C ALA A 645 -26.16 13.85 14.52
N ASN A 646 -26.67 15.06 14.86
CA ASN A 646 -26.50 15.63 16.19
C ASN A 646 -27.24 14.83 17.28
N ARG A 647 -28.48 14.36 17.03
CA ARG A 647 -29.19 13.45 17.96
C ARG A 647 -28.39 12.17 18.19
N VAL A 648 -27.91 11.53 17.13
CA VAL A 648 -27.06 10.33 17.20
C VAL A 648 -25.78 10.58 18.00
N LEU A 649 -25.08 11.71 17.78
CA LEU A 649 -23.86 12.06 18.53
C LEU A 649 -24.13 12.30 20.03
N VAL A 650 -25.25 12.94 20.38
CA VAL A 650 -25.67 13.14 21.78
C VAL A 650 -26.05 11.82 22.43
N ASN A 651 -26.82 10.98 21.74
CA ASN A 651 -27.23 9.66 22.20
C ASN A 651 -26.04 8.71 22.39
N LEU A 652 -25.07 8.69 21.46
CA LEU A 652 -23.84 7.91 21.62
C LEU A 652 -23.02 8.37 22.83
N LYS A 653 -23.00 9.69 23.11
CA LYS A 653 -22.29 10.29 24.25
C LYS A 653 -22.94 9.94 25.60
N SER A 654 -24.27 9.87 25.68
CA SER A 654 -24.96 9.40 26.89
C SER A 654 -24.86 7.88 27.04
N LEU A 655 -25.03 7.13 25.95
CA LEU A 655 -24.99 5.66 25.94
C LEU A 655 -23.61 5.13 26.34
N ILE A 656 -22.50 5.67 25.82
CA ILE A 656 -21.15 5.26 26.23
C ILE A 656 -20.84 5.60 27.71
N GLY A 657 -21.51 6.61 28.27
CA GLY A 657 -21.43 6.96 29.70
C GLY A 657 -22.36 6.13 30.61
N SER A 658 -23.21 5.27 30.06
CA SER A 658 -24.12 4.42 30.84
C SER A 658 -23.38 3.29 31.59
N ARG A 659 -24.01 2.75 32.65
CA ARG A 659 -23.41 1.75 33.55
C ARG A 659 -22.80 0.54 32.82
N ARG A 660 -23.38 0.08 31.71
CA ARG A 660 -22.89 -1.07 30.91
C ARG A 660 -21.60 -0.75 30.15
N TYR A 661 -21.51 0.44 29.57
CA TYR A 661 -20.42 0.81 28.66
C TYR A 661 -19.34 1.70 29.31
N MET A 662 -19.53 2.10 30.56
CA MET A 662 -18.62 2.97 31.31
C MET A 662 -17.19 2.42 31.43
N GLU A 663 -16.99 1.10 31.51
CA GLU A 663 -15.63 0.50 31.46
C GLU A 663 -14.93 0.76 30.12
N MET A 664 -15.66 0.65 29.01
CA MET A 664 -15.17 0.96 27.67
C MET A 664 -14.87 2.46 27.51
N PHE A 665 -15.67 3.34 28.10
CA PHE A 665 -15.41 4.78 28.14
C PHE A 665 -14.18 5.15 28.97
N ASN A 666 -14.03 4.55 30.16
CA ASN A 666 -12.88 4.76 31.04
C ASN A 666 -11.59 4.26 30.39
N LEU A 667 -11.62 3.10 29.72
CA LEU A 667 -10.47 2.60 28.97
C LEU A 667 -10.15 3.50 27.77
N TYR A 668 -11.15 3.99 27.02
CA TYR A 668 -10.95 4.99 25.97
C TYR A 668 -10.25 6.26 26.49
N LYS A 669 -10.76 6.86 27.56
CA LYS A 669 -10.18 8.04 28.23
C LYS A 669 -8.78 7.79 28.76
N HIS A 670 -8.41 6.53 29.03
CA HIS A 670 -7.04 6.18 29.39
C HIS A 670 -6.06 6.34 28.22
N PHE A 671 -6.48 6.14 26.96
CA PHE A 671 -5.62 6.26 25.77
C PHE A 671 -5.70 7.62 25.08
N GLU A 672 -6.90 8.15 24.84
CA GLU A 672 -7.13 9.29 23.93
C GLU A 672 -7.95 10.42 24.60
N SER A 673 -8.29 11.48 23.85
CA SER A 673 -9.07 12.63 24.36
C SER A 673 -10.57 12.49 24.06
N ASP A 674 -11.46 12.93 24.96
CA ASP A 674 -12.91 12.93 24.76
C ASP A 674 -13.43 14.13 23.94
N GLU A 675 -12.54 14.94 23.36
CA GLU A 675 -12.89 16.06 22.49
C GLU A 675 -13.66 15.66 21.23
N ILE A 676 -13.57 14.39 20.79
CA ILE A 676 -14.35 13.84 19.68
C ILE A 676 -15.87 13.87 19.97
N PHE A 677 -16.29 13.95 21.24
CA PHE A 677 -17.68 14.10 21.67
C PHE A 677 -18.13 15.58 21.79
N ASN A 678 -17.44 16.50 21.11
CA ASN A 678 -17.78 17.91 21.01
C ASN A 678 -17.57 18.42 19.57
N THR A 679 -18.67 18.66 18.86
CA THR A 679 -18.72 19.13 17.47
C THR A 679 -17.86 20.38 17.23
N GLN A 680 -17.88 21.37 18.13
CA GLN A 680 -17.09 22.60 18.00
C GLN A 680 -15.58 22.31 18.02
N LYS A 681 -15.13 21.37 18.86
CA LYS A 681 -13.71 20.97 18.97
C LYS A 681 -13.22 20.09 17.80
N VAL A 682 -14.14 19.48 17.06
CA VAL A 682 -13.86 18.75 15.81
C VAL A 682 -13.84 19.75 14.65
N PHE A 683 -14.85 20.63 14.55
CA PHE A 683 -14.93 21.66 13.51
C PHE A 683 -13.76 22.64 13.60
N SER A 684 -13.23 22.95 14.79
CA SER A 684 -12.03 23.78 14.90
C SER A 684 -10.81 23.17 14.20
N ILE A 685 -10.68 21.83 14.12
CA ILE A 685 -9.60 21.16 13.38
C ILE A 685 -9.74 21.42 11.88
N ILE A 686 -10.97 21.44 11.37
CA ILE A 686 -11.29 21.75 9.96
C ILE A 686 -11.02 23.23 9.67
N TYR A 687 -11.52 24.14 10.53
CA TYR A 687 -11.28 25.58 10.39
C TYR A 687 -9.78 25.96 10.51
N ASP A 688 -9.00 25.28 11.37
CA ASP A 688 -7.55 25.48 11.48
C ASP A 688 -6.75 24.83 10.34
N PHE A 689 -7.34 23.87 9.61
CA PHE A 689 -6.83 23.41 8.32
C PHE A 689 -7.13 24.42 7.20
N GLN A 690 -8.33 25.01 7.18
CA GLN A 690 -8.71 26.00 6.16
C GLN A 690 -7.91 27.30 6.27
N LYS A 691 -7.75 27.88 7.47
CA LYS A 691 -6.84 29.03 7.70
C LYS A 691 -5.41 28.78 7.20
N TYR A 692 -4.97 27.53 7.26
CA TYR A 692 -3.65 27.12 6.82
C TYR A 692 -3.57 27.03 5.28
N PHE A 693 -4.56 26.38 4.67
CA PHE A 693 -4.74 26.29 3.21
C PHE A 693 -4.95 27.67 2.55
N GLU A 694 -5.63 28.60 3.22
CA GLU A 694 -5.84 29.99 2.78
C GLU A 694 -4.53 30.80 2.72
N SER A 695 -3.45 30.32 3.34
CA SER A 695 -2.14 30.95 3.26
C SER A 695 -1.42 30.61 1.94
N ASN A 696 -1.04 31.63 1.17
CA ASN A 696 -0.47 31.54 -0.19
C ASN A 696 0.85 30.74 -0.34
N LYS A 697 1.40 30.17 0.74
CA LYS A 697 2.54 29.23 0.67
C LYS A 697 2.12 27.80 0.36
N SER A 698 1.11 27.26 1.04
CA SER A 698 0.73 25.85 0.94
C SER A 698 0.32 25.45 -0.49
N LYS A 699 -0.34 26.35 -1.22
CA LYS A 699 -0.68 26.19 -2.66
C LYS A 699 0.52 26.17 -3.63
N LYS A 700 1.73 26.54 -3.19
CA LYS A 700 2.96 26.54 -4.00
C LYS A 700 3.97 25.47 -3.59
N GLU A 701 3.91 25.02 -2.34
CA GLU A 701 4.85 24.06 -1.74
C GLU A 701 4.34 22.60 -1.84
N ALA A 702 3.02 22.39 -2.03
CA ALA A 702 2.39 21.07 -2.13
C ALA A 702 2.67 20.33 -3.47
N LYS A 703 3.79 19.62 -3.56
CA LYS A 703 4.00 18.54 -4.54
C LYS A 703 3.62 17.19 -3.93
N LEU A 704 2.96 16.33 -4.71
CA LEU A 704 2.77 14.93 -4.33
C LEU A 704 4.08 14.16 -4.52
N GLU A 705 4.36 13.25 -3.58
CA GLU A 705 5.49 12.30 -3.66
C GLU A 705 5.01 11.02 -4.33
N GLU A 706 5.85 10.38 -5.14
CA GLU A 706 5.45 9.20 -5.92
C GLU A 706 5.44 7.90 -5.09
N ILE A 707 4.23 7.45 -4.74
CA ILE A 707 3.95 6.35 -3.80
C ILE A 707 3.54 5.03 -4.46
N SER A 708 3.57 4.94 -5.78
CA SER A 708 3.30 3.69 -6.50
C SER A 708 4.25 2.57 -6.07
N GLU A 709 3.77 1.34 -6.25
CA GLU A 709 4.54 0.09 -6.10
C GLU A 709 4.98 -0.49 -7.46
N VAL A 710 4.61 0.17 -8.56
CA VAL A 710 5.09 -0.13 -9.91
C VAL A 710 6.47 0.52 -10.12
N PRO A 711 7.45 -0.16 -10.73
CA PRO A 711 8.70 0.46 -11.16
C PRO A 711 8.47 1.52 -12.24
N ILE A 712 9.13 2.67 -12.13
CA ILE A 712 9.25 3.63 -13.24
C ILE A 712 10.51 3.21 -14.03
N PRO A 713 10.39 2.60 -15.21
CA PRO A 713 11.55 2.11 -15.94
C PRO A 713 12.47 3.26 -16.38
N LEU A 714 13.73 2.93 -16.64
CA LEU A 714 14.68 3.78 -17.33
C LEU A 714 14.90 3.27 -18.76
N ASP A 715 15.08 4.18 -19.71
CA ASP A 715 15.41 3.83 -21.09
C ASP A 715 16.72 3.04 -21.12
N THR A 716 16.71 1.89 -21.80
CA THR A 716 17.82 0.92 -21.81
C THR A 716 18.22 0.57 -23.24
N LEU A 717 19.18 1.34 -23.77
CA LEU A 717 19.75 1.21 -25.12
C LEU A 717 20.75 0.05 -25.14
N ASN A 718 20.23 -1.19 -25.20
CA ASN A 718 20.97 -2.39 -24.81
C ASN A 718 20.73 -3.57 -25.75
N ASP A 719 21.82 -4.18 -26.20
CA ASP A 719 21.87 -5.41 -27.00
C ASP A 719 20.99 -6.54 -26.44
N GLY A 720 20.32 -7.21 -27.36
CA GLY A 720 19.50 -8.40 -27.14
C GLY A 720 19.27 -9.13 -28.45
N ILE A 721 18.75 -10.36 -28.38
CA ILE A 721 18.28 -11.10 -29.56
C ILE A 721 17.11 -10.31 -30.17
N GLY A 722 17.27 -9.82 -31.41
CA GLY A 722 16.35 -8.91 -32.09
C GLY A 722 16.53 -7.43 -31.74
N TYR A 723 17.65 -7.06 -31.13
CA TYR A 723 17.96 -5.67 -30.71
C TYR A 723 19.41 -5.24 -31.04
N ARG A 724 20.17 -6.05 -31.78
CA ARG A 724 21.52 -5.67 -32.28
C ARG A 724 21.37 -4.90 -33.59
N GLU A 725 22.24 -3.93 -33.86
CA GLU A 725 22.31 -3.27 -35.19
C GLU A 725 22.57 -4.30 -36.31
N GLU A 726 23.37 -5.33 -36.03
CA GLU A 726 23.61 -6.48 -36.92
C GLU A 726 22.38 -7.40 -37.10
N ASP A 727 21.49 -7.53 -36.10
CA ASP A 727 20.25 -8.31 -36.26
C ASP A 727 19.25 -7.53 -37.12
N LEU A 728 19.16 -6.21 -36.92
CA LEU A 728 18.27 -5.29 -37.66
C LEU A 728 18.60 -5.19 -39.16
N LEU A 729 19.87 -5.25 -39.54
CA LEU A 729 20.29 -5.28 -40.94
C LEU A 729 19.82 -6.59 -41.62
N TYR A 730 19.87 -7.72 -40.92
CA TYR A 730 19.43 -9.02 -41.44
C TYR A 730 17.90 -9.19 -41.58
N GLU A 731 17.09 -8.30 -41.00
CA GLU A 731 15.64 -8.24 -41.25
C GLU A 731 15.29 -7.39 -42.48
N ILE A 732 16.26 -6.67 -43.07
CA ILE A 732 16.08 -5.86 -44.28
C ILE A 732 16.74 -6.53 -45.50
N ASP A 733 17.95 -7.07 -45.33
CA ASP A 733 18.74 -7.68 -46.41
C ASP A 733 18.36 -9.16 -46.68
N LYS A 734 17.10 -9.55 -46.43
CA LYS A 734 16.58 -10.92 -46.64
C LYS A 734 15.18 -10.99 -47.25
N GLU A 735 15.05 -10.53 -48.48
CA GLU A 735 14.16 -11.19 -49.46
C GLU A 735 14.84 -12.39 -50.16
N GLU A 736 16.13 -12.65 -49.91
CA GLU A 736 16.87 -13.80 -50.47
C GLU A 736 17.15 -14.91 -49.44
N SER A 737 16.26 -15.91 -49.43
CA SER A 737 16.40 -17.29 -48.96
C SER A 737 17.00 -17.61 -47.56
N ILE A 738 16.18 -18.25 -46.72
CA ILE A 738 16.62 -19.25 -45.72
C ILE A 738 16.12 -20.66 -46.13
N ASP A 739 15.43 -20.75 -47.27
CA ASP A 739 14.60 -21.88 -47.69
C ASP A 739 15.29 -23.25 -47.85
N PRO A 740 16.58 -23.39 -48.25
CA PRO A 740 17.22 -24.73 -48.32
C PRO A 740 17.48 -25.40 -46.96
N LEU A 741 16.90 -24.87 -45.86
CA LEU A 741 16.80 -25.49 -44.54
C LEU A 741 15.38 -25.41 -43.93
N LEU A 742 14.38 -24.96 -44.71
CA LEU A 742 12.97 -24.90 -44.31
C LEU A 742 12.15 -26.02 -44.95
N ASP A 743 12.52 -26.46 -46.15
CA ASP A 743 11.92 -27.63 -46.82
C ASP A 743 12.42 -28.94 -46.19
N VAL A 744 11.72 -29.36 -45.13
CA VAL A 744 11.62 -30.77 -44.74
C VAL A 744 10.14 -31.11 -44.82
N ASP A 745 9.76 -31.71 -45.94
CA ASP A 745 8.36 -31.89 -46.32
C ASP A 745 7.56 -32.63 -45.24
N LEU A 746 6.39 -32.07 -44.93
CA LEU A 746 5.35 -32.68 -44.10
C LEU A 746 4.17 -33.14 -44.98
N ASP A 747 4.50 -33.77 -46.11
CA ASP A 747 3.58 -34.60 -46.89
C ASP A 747 3.00 -35.73 -46.00
N ASP A 748 1.79 -36.25 -46.26
CA ASP A 748 1.11 -36.34 -47.55
C ASP A 748 -0.23 -35.57 -47.68
N THR A 749 -0.39 -34.88 -48.82
CA THR A 749 -1.59 -34.78 -49.70
C THR A 749 -2.87 -34.00 -49.31
N GLU A 750 -3.25 -33.10 -50.23
CA GLU A 750 -4.60 -32.76 -50.74
C GLU A 750 -5.66 -32.11 -49.79
N SER A 751 -6.38 -31.04 -50.17
CA SER A 751 -6.31 -30.15 -51.35
C SER A 751 -7.01 -28.79 -51.08
N GLU A 752 -6.74 -27.80 -51.94
CA GLU A 752 -7.57 -26.65 -52.43
C GLU A 752 -8.70 -26.07 -51.51
N ASP A 753 -8.87 -24.76 -51.28
CA ASP A 753 -8.70 -23.65 -52.24
C ASP A 753 -8.49 -22.23 -51.60
N GLU A 754 -8.19 -21.26 -52.49
CA GLU A 754 -8.08 -19.79 -52.38
C GLU A 754 -8.64 -19.03 -51.14
N ILE A 755 -7.81 -18.11 -50.57
CA ILE A 755 -8.16 -16.67 -50.42
C ILE A 755 -6.91 -15.78 -50.56
N GLU A 756 -6.75 -15.05 -51.68
CA GLU A 756 -5.91 -13.85 -51.71
C GLU A 756 -6.68 -12.62 -51.18
N ASN A 757 -6.10 -11.85 -50.25
CA ASN A 757 -5.85 -10.41 -50.48
C ASN A 757 -4.99 -9.75 -49.36
N PRO A 758 -3.92 -9.01 -49.68
CA PRO A 758 -3.00 -8.47 -48.68
C PRO A 758 -3.43 -7.10 -48.13
N LYS A 759 -3.76 -7.02 -46.83
CA LYS A 759 -3.87 -5.75 -46.08
C LYS A 759 -3.40 -5.88 -44.63
N ASN A 760 -2.16 -5.47 -44.36
CA ASN A 760 -1.90 -4.32 -43.49
C ASN A 760 -0.45 -3.84 -43.58
N LYS A 761 -0.26 -2.57 -43.95
CA LYS A 761 0.94 -1.82 -43.59
C LYS A 761 0.79 -1.31 -42.15
N SER A 762 1.93 -1.02 -41.52
CA SER A 762 2.08 -0.31 -40.24
C SER A 762 1.40 -0.91 -39.00
N HIS A 763 2.12 -1.81 -38.31
CA HIS A 763 2.03 -1.98 -36.84
C HIS A 763 3.37 -1.70 -36.11
N PHE A 764 4.32 -1.03 -36.78
CA PHE A 764 5.63 -0.63 -36.21
C PHE A 764 5.55 0.49 -35.14
N LEU A 765 4.37 0.70 -34.55
CA LEU A 765 4.15 1.55 -33.36
C LEU A 765 3.45 0.79 -32.22
N ASP A 766 2.76 -0.31 -32.51
CA ASP A 766 2.04 -1.09 -31.48
C ASP A 766 2.93 -2.18 -30.86
N ILE A 767 4.05 -2.53 -31.51
CA ILE A 767 5.14 -3.34 -30.93
C ILE A 767 5.84 -2.60 -29.76
N LEU A 768 5.55 -1.31 -29.55
CA LEU A 768 5.93 -0.56 -28.33
C LEU A 768 4.79 -0.46 -27.29
N SER A 769 3.62 -1.05 -27.52
CA SER A 769 2.41 -0.84 -26.70
C SER A 769 1.52 -2.09 -26.49
N GLU A 770 2.09 -3.25 -26.15
CA GLU A 770 1.42 -4.28 -25.31
C GLU A 770 2.43 -5.38 -24.90
N GLY A 771 2.31 -6.07 -23.76
CA GLY A 771 1.35 -5.93 -22.66
C GLY A 771 1.99 -5.42 -21.36
N GLN A 772 2.13 -4.09 -21.22
CA GLN A 772 1.55 -3.49 -20.02
C GLN A 772 0.07 -3.33 -20.31
N ASP A 773 -0.76 -4.29 -19.86
CA ASP A 773 -2.21 -4.21 -20.09
C ASP A 773 -2.74 -2.81 -19.72
N ILE A 774 -3.79 -2.35 -20.39
CA ILE A 774 -4.64 -1.26 -19.88
C ILE A 774 -5.25 -1.65 -18.51
N CYS A 775 -5.30 -2.95 -18.20
CA CYS A 775 -5.48 -3.51 -16.84
C CYS A 775 -4.35 -3.19 -15.82
N ALA A 776 -3.35 -2.35 -16.12
CA ALA A 776 -2.40 -1.85 -15.13
C ALA A 776 -3.10 -1.19 -13.93
N TYR A 777 -4.19 -0.44 -14.20
CA TYR A 777 -5.10 0.06 -13.16
C TYR A 777 -5.74 -1.09 -12.37
N SER A 778 -6.28 -2.13 -13.02
CA SER A 778 -6.90 -3.27 -12.32
C SER A 778 -5.90 -4.11 -11.51
N ARG A 779 -4.61 -4.16 -11.89
CA ARG A 779 -3.53 -4.78 -11.11
C ARG A 779 -3.13 -3.94 -9.90
N GLN A 780 -3.06 -2.60 -10.03
CA GLN A 780 -2.87 -1.70 -8.89
C GLN A 780 -4.07 -1.80 -7.92
N ASP A 781 -5.30 -1.67 -8.44
CA ASP A 781 -6.53 -1.79 -7.66
C ASP A 781 -6.66 -3.15 -6.96
N LYS A 782 -6.25 -4.27 -7.58
CA LYS A 782 -6.18 -5.57 -6.90
C LYS A 782 -5.24 -5.54 -5.68
N GLN A 783 -4.13 -4.83 -5.70
CA GLN A 783 -3.25 -4.66 -4.53
C GLN A 783 -3.85 -3.72 -3.47
N LEU A 784 -4.49 -2.62 -3.91
CA LEU A 784 -5.19 -1.69 -3.02
C LEU A 784 -6.37 -2.39 -2.31
N GLU A 785 -7.15 -3.19 -3.05
CA GLU A 785 -8.18 -4.07 -2.50
C GLU A 785 -7.60 -5.13 -1.57
N LEU A 786 -6.46 -5.76 -1.87
CA LEU A 786 -5.85 -6.75 -0.96
C LEU A 786 -5.40 -6.15 0.39
N ILE A 787 -5.01 -4.88 0.42
CA ILE A 787 -4.67 -4.17 1.66
C ILE A 787 -5.94 -3.80 2.45
N LEU A 788 -7.03 -3.47 1.76
CA LEU A 788 -8.27 -2.95 2.36
C LEU A 788 -9.37 -4.01 2.56
N SER A 789 -9.32 -5.16 1.90
CA SER A 789 -10.35 -6.21 1.96
C SER A 789 -10.57 -6.80 3.37
N PRO A 790 -9.56 -6.91 4.27
CA PRO A 790 -9.79 -7.31 5.66
C PRO A 790 -10.61 -6.29 6.49
N TYR A 791 -10.96 -5.15 5.89
CA TYR A 791 -11.72 -4.06 6.48
C TYR A 791 -13.01 -3.80 5.68
N ILE A 792 -12.88 -3.48 4.39
CA ILE A 792 -13.98 -3.13 3.47
C ILE A 792 -14.84 -4.35 3.13
N GLY A 793 -14.24 -5.53 3.00
CA GLY A 793 -14.89 -6.74 2.48
C GLY A 793 -14.68 -6.92 0.97
N ASN A 794 -14.69 -8.18 0.55
CA ASN A 794 -14.49 -8.58 -0.85
C ASN A 794 -15.68 -8.12 -1.71
N VAL A 795 -15.42 -7.79 -2.98
CA VAL A 795 -16.45 -7.90 -4.02
C VAL A 795 -16.82 -9.38 -4.14
N ARG A 796 -18.09 -9.72 -4.32
CA ARG A 796 -18.41 -10.97 -5.00
C ARG A 796 -18.00 -10.81 -6.45
N ARG A 797 -16.84 -11.36 -6.82
CA ARG A 797 -16.67 -11.74 -8.21
C ARG A 797 -17.65 -12.88 -8.45
N ASP A 798 -18.40 -12.82 -9.53
CA ASP A 798 -19.10 -13.99 -10.00
C ASP A 798 -18.03 -14.96 -10.52
N GLU A 799 -17.62 -15.87 -9.64
CA GLU A 799 -17.01 -17.13 -10.03
C GLU A 799 -18.04 -17.81 -10.94
N SER A 800 -17.73 -17.88 -12.24
CA SER A 800 -18.47 -18.66 -13.24
C SER A 800 -18.79 -20.04 -12.66
N LEU A 801 -20.04 -20.51 -12.80
CA LEU A 801 -20.65 -21.55 -11.94
C LEU A 801 -19.90 -22.89 -11.92
N GLU A 802 -18.80 -22.96 -11.17
CA GLU A 802 -18.16 -24.21 -10.78
C GLU A 802 -18.83 -24.76 -9.52
N SER A 803 -19.29 -26.00 -9.62
CA SER A 803 -20.21 -26.62 -8.66
C SER A 803 -19.51 -27.03 -7.36
N LYS A 804 -19.62 -26.19 -6.33
CA LYS A 804 -19.43 -26.59 -4.93
C LYS A 804 -20.73 -26.48 -4.16
N THR A 805 -21.35 -27.65 -3.95
CA THR A 805 -22.59 -27.85 -3.21
C THR A 805 -22.39 -27.56 -1.72
N SER A 806 -22.86 -26.39 -1.29
CA SER A 806 -23.33 -26.16 0.07
C SER A 806 -24.74 -25.57 0.01
N GLU A 807 -25.62 -26.07 0.87
CA GLU A 807 -27.07 -25.84 0.76
C GLU A 807 -27.42 -24.35 0.92
N LYS A 808 -27.94 -23.74 -0.15
CA LYS A 808 -28.58 -22.43 -0.10
C LYS A 808 -30.06 -22.65 0.28
N PRO A 809 -30.61 -21.97 1.31
CA PRO A 809 -32.04 -22.06 1.59
C PRO A 809 -32.84 -21.44 0.43
N GLU A 810 -33.80 -22.21 -0.11
CA GLU A 810 -34.58 -21.86 -1.31
C GLU A 810 -35.31 -20.52 -1.22
N VAL A 811 -35.69 -20.12 -0.01
CA VAL A 811 -36.33 -18.82 0.31
C VAL A 811 -35.58 -17.65 -0.33
N THR A 812 -34.24 -17.68 -0.30
CA THR A 812 -33.40 -16.61 -0.86
C THR A 812 -33.53 -16.48 -2.38
N LEU A 813 -33.82 -17.57 -3.09
CA LEU A 813 -33.91 -17.61 -4.55
C LEU A 813 -35.28 -17.12 -5.06
N LYS A 814 -36.36 -17.39 -4.31
CA LYS A 814 -37.69 -16.83 -4.59
C LYS A 814 -37.71 -15.31 -4.38
N MET A 815 -37.20 -14.83 -3.24
CA MET A 815 -37.14 -13.39 -2.94
C MET A 815 -36.33 -12.56 -3.95
N ILE A 816 -35.34 -13.15 -4.62
CA ILE A 816 -34.60 -12.47 -5.69
C ILE A 816 -35.47 -12.37 -6.95
N LYS A 817 -36.10 -13.47 -7.39
CA LYS A 817 -36.99 -13.47 -8.56
C LYS A 817 -38.20 -12.54 -8.39
N GLU A 818 -38.88 -12.61 -7.24
CA GLU A 818 -40.02 -11.73 -6.91
C GLU A 818 -39.66 -10.24 -6.83
N ARG A 819 -38.37 -9.91 -6.62
CA ARG A 819 -37.88 -8.54 -6.63
C ARG A 819 -37.46 -8.09 -8.03
N GLN A 820 -36.96 -9.01 -8.86
CA GLN A 820 -36.65 -8.73 -10.25
C GLN A 820 -37.94 -8.48 -11.04
N GLN A 821 -38.92 -9.38 -10.94
CA GLN A 821 -40.22 -9.19 -11.61
C GLN A 821 -40.89 -7.85 -11.24
N ARG A 822 -40.80 -7.40 -9.98
CA ARG A 822 -41.30 -6.08 -9.58
C ARG A 822 -40.52 -4.89 -10.14
N LEU A 823 -39.21 -5.04 -10.38
CA LEU A 823 -38.41 -4.00 -11.03
C LEU A 823 -38.66 -3.96 -12.54
N ASP A 824 -38.94 -5.11 -13.15
CA ASP A 824 -39.35 -5.22 -14.55
C ASP A 824 -40.76 -4.61 -14.72
N GLU A 825 -41.72 -4.96 -13.83
CA GLU A 825 -43.07 -4.36 -13.76
C GLU A 825 -43.06 -2.84 -13.47
N GLU A 826 -42.12 -2.34 -12.66
CA GLU A 826 -41.92 -0.89 -12.42
C GLU A 826 -41.28 -0.18 -13.63
N MET A 827 -40.45 -0.88 -14.42
CA MET A 827 -39.87 -0.35 -15.66
C MET A 827 -40.92 -0.21 -16.77
N ASP A 828 -41.70 -1.25 -17.03
CA ASP A 828 -42.74 -1.24 -18.07
C ASP A 828 -43.76 -0.11 -17.85
N GLN A 829 -44.17 0.11 -16.58
CA GLN A 829 -45.05 1.22 -16.18
C GLN A 829 -44.43 2.62 -16.37
N ILE A 830 -43.09 2.74 -16.43
CA ILE A 830 -42.41 4.01 -16.70
C ILE A 830 -42.30 4.27 -18.21
N GLU A 831 -42.22 3.22 -19.03
CA GLU A 831 -42.23 3.36 -20.50
C GLU A 831 -43.63 3.66 -21.03
N GLU A 832 -44.70 3.01 -20.54
CA GLU A 832 -46.09 3.30 -20.94
C GLU A 832 -46.56 4.75 -20.64
N ILE A 833 -45.90 5.47 -19.73
CA ILE A 833 -46.25 6.85 -19.36
C ILE A 833 -45.61 7.91 -20.28
N ASN A 834 -44.65 7.54 -21.15
CA ASN A 834 -43.81 8.49 -21.90
C ASN A 834 -44.00 8.54 -23.43
N GLU A 835 -44.92 7.76 -24.02
CA GLU A 835 -45.49 8.05 -25.36
C GLU A 835 -46.98 8.40 -25.20
N PRO A 836 -47.52 9.47 -25.83
CA PRO A 836 -47.21 9.82 -27.23
C PRO A 836 -47.21 11.32 -27.60
N GLU A 837 -46.10 11.89 -28.12
CA GLU A 837 -46.19 13.14 -28.92
C GLU A 837 -45.11 13.37 -30.01
N VAL A 838 -44.53 12.31 -30.61
CA VAL A 838 -43.53 12.47 -31.72
C VAL A 838 -43.83 11.63 -32.96
N ARG A 839 -45.06 11.66 -33.48
CA ARG A 839 -45.42 11.07 -34.80
C ARG A 839 -46.37 11.92 -35.67
N ALA A 840 -46.08 13.22 -35.85
CA ALA A 840 -46.92 14.10 -36.69
C ALA A 840 -46.21 15.18 -37.53
N SER A 841 -44.88 15.13 -37.75
CA SER A 841 -44.19 16.25 -38.45
C SER A 841 -42.88 15.92 -39.19
N GLN A 842 -42.85 14.87 -40.04
CA GLN A 842 -41.90 14.86 -41.16
C GLN A 842 -42.31 14.01 -42.38
N SER A 843 -43.35 14.46 -43.08
CA SER A 843 -43.48 14.19 -44.52
C SER A 843 -43.96 15.45 -45.26
N ARG A 844 -43.52 15.60 -46.52
CA ARG A 844 -43.86 16.68 -47.46
C ARG A 844 -43.54 18.13 -47.04
N THR A 845 -42.32 18.48 -47.38
CA THR A 845 -42.03 19.62 -48.28
C THR A 845 -43.23 20.06 -49.14
N GLN A 846 -43.69 21.31 -49.01
CA GLN A 846 -43.54 22.36 -50.03
C GLN A 846 -44.34 23.64 -49.69
N ARG A 847 -43.70 24.80 -49.97
CA ARG A 847 -44.30 26.12 -50.25
C ARG A 847 -45.31 26.70 -49.25
N PHE A 848 -44.87 27.76 -48.58
CA PHE A 848 -45.69 28.98 -48.54
C PHE A 848 -44.92 30.12 -49.22
N SER A 849 -45.63 30.94 -49.96
CA SER A 849 -45.19 32.21 -50.53
C SER A 849 -46.18 33.28 -50.12
N SER A 850 -45.69 34.52 -49.95
CA SER A 850 -46.47 35.79 -49.96
C SER A 850 -47.69 35.93 -49.03
N GLU A 851 -47.61 36.95 -48.17
CA GLU A 851 -48.73 37.88 -47.85
C GLU A 851 -49.91 37.33 -46.99
N SER A 852 -50.68 38.14 -46.26
CA SER A 852 -50.51 39.49 -45.66
C SER A 852 -51.66 39.75 -44.66
N THR A 853 -51.70 40.93 -44.02
CA THR A 853 -52.90 41.60 -43.42
C THR A 853 -53.88 40.78 -42.55
N SER A 854 -53.89 40.88 -41.21
CA SER A 854 -54.36 42.00 -40.35
C SER A 854 -55.86 41.98 -40.00
N ASN A 855 -56.16 41.99 -38.70
CA ASN A 855 -57.19 42.77 -37.96
C ASN A 855 -57.24 42.25 -36.50
N THR A 856 -57.27 43.04 -35.41
CA THR A 856 -58.28 44.00 -34.89
C THR A 856 -59.63 43.36 -34.50
N SER A 857 -60.23 43.65 -33.33
CA SER A 857 -59.83 44.61 -32.25
C SER A 857 -60.62 44.45 -30.92
N GLU A 858 -60.20 45.26 -29.91
CA GLU A 858 -60.99 45.80 -28.75
C GLU A 858 -61.53 44.82 -27.68
N SER A 859 -61.76 45.20 -26.40
CA SER A 859 -61.66 46.46 -25.60
C SER A 859 -61.66 46.10 -24.07
N GLU A 860 -61.51 46.94 -23.02
CA GLU A 860 -61.01 48.31 -22.66
C GLU A 860 -61.03 48.36 -21.09
N ASP A 861 -60.23 49.12 -20.32
CA ASP A 861 -58.95 49.82 -20.56
C ASP A 861 -57.91 49.39 -19.48
N GLU A 862 -57.53 50.05 -18.37
CA GLU A 862 -57.73 51.40 -17.82
C GLU A 862 -56.38 52.13 -17.59
N SER A 863 -56.35 53.41 -17.98
CA SER A 863 -55.62 54.60 -17.47
C SER A 863 -54.58 54.44 -16.32
N SER A 864 -53.45 55.18 -16.25
CA SER A 864 -52.86 56.18 -17.18
C SER A 864 -51.46 56.68 -16.73
N THR A 865 -50.61 57.07 -17.70
CA THR A 865 -49.64 58.23 -17.68
C THR A 865 -48.49 58.29 -16.63
N THR A 866 -47.28 58.82 -16.88
CA THR A 866 -46.63 59.41 -18.09
C THR A 866 -45.09 59.52 -17.93
N GLU A 867 -44.35 59.13 -18.98
CA GLU A 867 -43.28 59.92 -19.67
C GLU A 867 -41.87 60.20 -19.06
N SER A 868 -40.81 60.46 -19.85
CA SER A 868 -40.58 60.29 -21.32
C SER A 868 -39.08 60.29 -21.71
N GLU A 869 -38.75 59.53 -22.77
CA GLU A 869 -37.84 59.77 -23.93
C GLU A 869 -36.43 60.43 -23.78
N GLY A 870 -35.49 60.31 -24.73
CA GLY A 870 -35.46 59.69 -26.06
C GLY A 870 -34.01 59.42 -26.56
N SER A 871 -33.75 58.49 -27.51
CA SER A 871 -33.76 58.66 -28.99
C SER A 871 -32.65 59.61 -29.54
N LYS A 872 -31.87 59.34 -30.62
CA LYS A 872 -31.91 58.31 -31.72
C LYS A 872 -30.56 58.19 -32.48
N LYS A 873 -30.24 56.96 -32.94
CA LYS A 873 -29.61 56.53 -34.23
C LYS A 873 -28.21 56.96 -34.79
N GLU A 874 -27.65 55.99 -35.55
CA GLU A 874 -26.84 56.05 -36.80
C GLU A 874 -25.30 56.23 -36.84
N GLY A 875 -24.63 55.57 -37.82
CA GLY A 875 -23.54 56.28 -38.54
C GLY A 875 -22.22 55.66 -39.08
N LYS A 876 -22.08 54.37 -39.44
CA LYS A 876 -21.05 53.83 -40.40
C LYS A 876 -19.52 54.19 -40.29
N LYS A 877 -18.68 53.14 -40.23
CA LYS A 877 -17.34 52.96 -40.91
C LYS A 877 -16.21 54.04 -40.79
N LYS A 878 -15.09 53.71 -40.10
CA LYS A 878 -13.72 53.52 -40.68
C LYS A 878 -12.58 53.33 -39.63
N ARG A 879 -11.57 52.51 -39.96
CA ARG A 879 -10.17 52.51 -39.43
C ARG A 879 -9.33 53.53 -40.26
N PRO A 880 -8.00 53.85 -40.05
CA PRO A 880 -6.95 53.11 -39.30
C PRO A 880 -5.81 53.94 -38.63
N LYS A 881 -4.72 53.22 -38.23
CA LYS A 881 -3.34 53.63 -37.89
C LYS A 881 -3.09 54.12 -36.45
N LYS A 882 -1.88 54.05 -35.87
CA LYS A 882 -0.67 53.15 -35.92
C LYS A 882 0.55 53.97 -35.47
N LYS A 883 1.30 53.48 -34.48
CA LYS A 883 2.79 53.51 -34.30
C LYS A 883 3.05 52.66 -33.02
N SER A 884 3.69 51.49 -33.07
CA SER A 884 5.14 51.19 -33.18
C SER A 884 5.91 51.57 -31.89
N CYS A 885 6.85 50.78 -31.38
CA CYS A 885 7.79 49.88 -32.09
C CYS A 885 7.94 48.44 -31.50
N ILE A 886 8.81 47.65 -32.13
CA ILE A 886 9.22 46.26 -31.80
C ILE A 886 10.78 46.23 -31.82
N PRO A 887 11.47 45.32 -31.12
CA PRO A 887 11.92 44.03 -31.70
C PRO A 887 11.81 42.85 -30.70
N GLY A 888 12.06 41.57 -31.01
CA GLY A 888 12.33 40.81 -32.24
C GLY A 888 12.57 39.34 -31.84
N LEU A 889 11.79 38.36 -32.33
CA LEU A 889 12.11 37.44 -33.45
C LEU A 889 13.31 36.46 -33.22
N GLY A 890 13.22 35.18 -33.62
CA GLY A 890 12.16 34.57 -34.44
C GLY A 890 12.12 33.03 -34.52
N PHE A 891 11.28 32.55 -35.46
CA PHE A 891 10.90 31.15 -35.70
C PHE A 891 11.47 30.61 -37.03
N ILE A 892 11.60 29.28 -37.12
CA ILE A 892 11.60 28.48 -38.38
C ILE A 892 10.75 27.22 -38.04
N THR A 893 9.46 27.11 -38.37
CA THR A 893 8.79 26.76 -39.67
C THR A 893 9.05 25.31 -40.15
N SER A 894 8.07 24.53 -40.66
CA SER A 894 6.60 24.73 -40.75
C SER A 894 5.83 23.51 -41.30
N LYS A 895 4.48 23.53 -41.16
CA LYS A 895 3.43 22.94 -42.03
C LYS A 895 3.21 21.42 -42.04
N LEU A 896 1.96 21.04 -41.72
CA LEU A 896 1.31 19.82 -42.19
C LEU A 896 1.06 19.88 -43.71
N LYS A 897 0.99 18.70 -44.34
CA LYS A 897 0.13 18.44 -45.51
C LYS A 897 -0.31 16.97 -45.49
N CYS A 898 -1.61 16.72 -45.43
CA CYS A 898 -2.17 15.39 -45.65
C CYS A 898 -2.33 15.15 -47.16
N PHE A 899 -2.04 13.93 -47.63
CA PHE A 899 -2.53 13.41 -48.91
C PHE A 899 -2.89 11.92 -48.77
N LYS A 900 -3.76 11.44 -49.66
CA LYS A 900 -4.35 10.10 -49.67
C LYS A 900 -4.15 9.47 -51.05
N LYS A 901 -4.13 8.12 -51.12
CA LYS A 901 -3.82 7.27 -52.28
C LYS A 901 -2.31 7.22 -52.62
N LYS A 902 -1.80 6.11 -53.20
CA LYS A 902 -2.43 4.79 -53.36
C LYS A 902 -2.02 3.86 -52.23
#